data_AF-A0A9P0BZN1-F1
#
_entry.id   AF-A0A9P0BZN1-F1
#
_cell.length_a   1.000
_cell.length_b   1.000
_cell.length_c   1.000
_cell.angle_alpha   90.00
_cell.angle_beta   90.00
_cell.angle_gamma   90.00
#
_symmetry.space_group_name_H-M   'P 1'
#
loop_
_entity.id
_entity.type
_entity.pdbx_description
1 polymer ?
#
loop_
_entity_poly.entity_id
_entity_poly.type
_entity_poly.pdbx_seq_one_letter_code
_entity_poly.pdbx_strand_id
1 'polypeptide(L)'
;MALTPITLSGTLGERHRRLNSLVREAGASGASLQEFQALPEHSPVDRLFKIDLASQLRHVDYIIQNLQDDDMLYVSRALKSKWLVDHHDVVNPKHLEDVLFPNMIKPAVSKLKHWTYINLRDPAMCREFYLYYKDNAFEFAIKFLSHCSNEFILGEIPTILTKLSSQFLKILSEKCPKVAEIYYNSLATDEEVRRRYLENQQSYYNSVKCVLKSDADVFLDITEKYFDMNGFRRLSPSSSDYILRCHKHRFTSKPELYTAYVLHMQTLADRLSVEECQELVMRLARAKYLQSWFQYKAVEPLVKRLSPDKRAAFKKRVFVDKDVGESVDEWTYEVPAPPPHTDCSKHIFDDQYFKPILPIIKIPKRLIKKKKCGVSRNKCDYGIIESTVQTKTELEKLFEEFRFLGFNRTLHDLRLRLGAASSPERRRDIFMVLVSKTGGRSEAVSALLSLAARHRNEPVHIRAAVVRSLVKRAQVWRLPADVWNNLLEFGHDLGLDGSTPEADCKEGLHAVVIRQLLAGECQPAISAAFLKEFSTLTEYSLSPNELLQLAAGLQNLLYAAALVAEPDVAAERLNQLLDVLNTYRVCIKATSPVVGAIVSLASRDAEVARPLLQRLYHAKVARRELLRLNLEFRRDQASLINVLRHDLLALDYKQFGDIITSHKTNFDTLISKLSIYFPKDAFVTQLRIYLKQIFLEKKENIDQIVLANLARSLASLLGRDFETDLQELDTKGTDMRHLTAALRANAHRARPAVAVASWGWRRAGVKAVATRAMRGRQAERAELTRALAAHRRTLRVALANSMLSAREAQVHAFTAAAQRRPAAAVRALFIYFRRFGDKSDVSIWDIVKPVMLSMDMSILSKRDNLRRLIKDQVKVVPSSIKPDYCVTLYIVLLKTKIKYLYSNVDNILCEVSKHLPQIEDSLELVLLKMLEDADVREPVTYPSIFVRYLLLSKSDEDLESRFEKLGKPFLAHLDAVRKEHDWVFRKLFSETMKSLMYNAAFFDPKCTSCLSVIEKFMAWMESFMPREQHFKQYARVHLTMLYYKAVRASVQQLPAVFAAARRRRVEGVDAVGFVFGRYIARELAQLVTAYFDSVVELYADALADYVEVTLVAGSSRAQFVVSVLKGILAEGVGTQRRLAVYIFKRRHYEMKEPLQKELEELMYKEKDIEVLVHAELERARFY
;
A
#
# COMPACT_ATOMS: atom_id res chain seq x y z
N MET A 1 60.05 -12.94 5.79
CA MET A 1 60.03 -11.63 5.07
C MET A 1 59.00 -10.73 5.73
N ALA A 2 59.41 -9.62 6.35
CA ALA A 2 58.48 -8.69 7.01
C ALA A 2 57.74 -7.83 5.95
N LEU A 3 56.50 -8.20 5.62
CA LEU A 3 55.66 -7.52 4.63
C LEU A 3 54.93 -6.27 5.17
N THR A 4 55.03 -5.97 6.46
CA THR A 4 54.43 -4.78 7.09
C THR A 4 55.48 -3.76 7.47
N PRO A 5 55.26 -2.45 7.25
CA PRO A 5 54.02 -1.84 6.73
C PRO A 5 53.83 -2.06 5.22
N ILE A 6 52.60 -2.30 4.80
CA ILE A 6 52.23 -2.50 3.38
C ILE A 6 52.15 -1.14 2.69
N THR A 7 53.07 -0.91 1.76
CA THR A 7 53.08 0.27 0.90
C THR A 7 52.45 -0.08 -0.45
N LEU A 8 51.38 0.63 -0.82
CA LEU A 8 50.72 0.50 -2.11
C LEU A 8 50.95 1.77 -2.95
N SER A 9 51.42 1.63 -4.19
CA SER A 9 51.62 2.73 -5.14
C SER A 9 50.64 2.64 -6.32
N GLY A 10 50.50 3.74 -7.06
CA GLY A 10 49.63 3.83 -8.26
C GLY A 10 48.17 4.17 -7.97
N THR A 11 47.32 3.95 -8.96
CA THR A 11 45.85 4.17 -8.94
C THR A 11 45.14 3.24 -7.96
N LEU A 12 43.90 3.56 -7.56
CA LEU A 12 43.09 2.69 -6.70
C LEU A 12 42.91 1.28 -7.30
N GLY A 13 42.83 1.18 -8.64
CA GLY A 13 42.76 -0.11 -9.33
C GLY A 13 44.05 -0.93 -9.19
N GLU A 14 45.21 -0.28 -9.30
CA GLU A 14 46.53 -0.90 -9.09
C GLU A 14 46.76 -1.27 -7.63
N ARG A 15 46.44 -0.38 -6.69
CA ARG A 15 46.56 -0.64 -5.25
C ARG A 15 45.74 -1.86 -4.82
N HIS A 16 44.50 -1.99 -5.28
CA HIS A 16 43.70 -3.20 -5.01
C HIS A 16 44.32 -4.46 -5.64
N ARG A 17 44.80 -4.40 -6.90
CA ARG A 17 45.45 -5.53 -7.58
C ARG A 17 46.72 -5.97 -6.85
N ARG A 18 47.53 -5.01 -6.39
CA ARG A 18 48.76 -5.27 -5.63
C ARG A 18 48.45 -5.91 -4.29
N LEU A 19 47.51 -5.35 -3.52
CA LEU A 19 47.07 -5.94 -2.24
C LEU A 19 46.61 -7.39 -2.42
N ASN A 20 45.73 -7.66 -3.40
CA ASN A 20 45.26 -9.02 -3.68
C ASN A 20 46.40 -9.96 -4.13
N SER A 21 47.43 -9.44 -4.79
CA SER A 21 48.59 -10.25 -5.21
C SER A 21 49.47 -10.59 -4.01
N LEU A 22 49.75 -9.62 -3.12
CA LEU A 22 50.48 -9.85 -1.88
C LEU A 22 49.77 -10.88 -0.98
N VAL A 23 48.45 -10.81 -0.86
CA VAL A 23 47.67 -11.80 -0.08
C VAL A 23 47.81 -13.20 -0.68
N ARG A 24 47.69 -13.32 -2.02
CA ARG A 24 47.84 -14.61 -2.71
C ARG A 24 49.25 -15.17 -2.56
N GLU A 25 50.28 -14.34 -2.72
CA GLU A 25 51.69 -14.70 -2.53
C GLU A 25 51.93 -15.22 -1.11
N ALA A 26 51.47 -14.48 -0.08
CA ALA A 26 51.60 -14.88 1.32
C ALA A 26 50.82 -16.15 1.69
N GLY A 27 49.64 -16.35 1.10
CA GLY A 27 48.87 -17.58 1.29
C GLY A 27 49.50 -18.79 0.59
N ALA A 28 50.10 -18.60 -0.59
CA ALA A 28 50.78 -19.66 -1.33
C ALA A 28 52.11 -20.09 -0.69
N SER A 29 52.80 -19.16 -0.01
CA SER A 29 54.04 -19.45 0.71
C SER A 29 53.85 -20.13 2.07
N GLY A 30 52.61 -20.45 2.46
CA GLY A 30 52.31 -21.12 3.73
C GLY A 30 52.61 -20.28 4.97
N ALA A 31 52.65 -18.94 4.83
CA ALA A 31 53.07 -18.07 5.91
C ALA A 31 52.12 -18.11 7.12
N SER A 32 52.67 -18.17 8.33
CA SER A 32 51.89 -18.28 9.57
C SER A 32 51.14 -16.98 9.88
N LEU A 33 49.82 -17.06 10.12
CA LEU A 33 49.03 -15.89 10.50
C LEU A 33 49.49 -15.30 11.85
N GLN A 34 49.98 -16.12 12.77
CA GLN A 34 50.44 -15.67 14.10
C GLN A 34 51.62 -14.71 13.98
N GLU A 35 52.54 -14.97 13.03
CA GLU A 35 53.67 -14.08 12.74
C GLU A 35 53.18 -12.70 12.26
N PHE A 36 52.15 -12.66 11.42
CA PHE A 36 51.57 -11.39 10.94
C PHE A 36 50.72 -10.68 11.98
N GLN A 37 50.04 -11.41 12.87
CA GLN A 37 49.28 -10.80 13.96
C GLN A 37 50.17 -10.03 14.92
N ALA A 38 51.35 -10.58 15.25
CA ALA A 38 52.34 -9.95 16.13
C ALA A 38 52.93 -8.63 15.57
N LEU A 39 52.88 -8.43 14.25
CA LEU A 39 53.41 -7.22 13.63
C LEU A 39 52.51 -5.99 13.87
N PRO A 40 53.07 -4.83 14.23
CA PRO A 40 52.29 -3.62 14.45
C PRO A 40 51.57 -3.15 13.18
N GLU A 41 50.33 -2.73 13.33
CA GLU A 41 49.57 -2.12 12.24
C GLU A 41 49.90 -0.64 12.13
N HIS A 42 50.36 -0.18 10.96
CA HIS A 42 50.70 1.23 10.72
C HIS A 42 49.64 1.96 9.88
N SER A 43 48.78 1.21 9.17
CA SER A 43 47.73 1.72 8.30
C SER A 43 46.50 0.80 8.28
N PRO A 44 45.32 1.29 7.84
CA PRO A 44 44.16 0.42 7.62
C PRO A 44 44.39 -0.70 6.60
N VAL A 45 45.34 -0.51 5.66
CA VAL A 45 45.69 -1.52 4.65
C VAL A 45 46.36 -2.72 5.27
N ASP A 46 47.20 -2.52 6.30
CA ASP A 46 47.88 -3.62 7.02
C ASP A 46 46.84 -4.58 7.61
N ARG A 47 45.81 -4.03 8.27
CA ARG A 47 44.72 -4.84 8.83
C ARG A 47 43.86 -5.49 7.76
N LEU A 48 43.59 -4.80 6.64
CA LEU A 48 42.86 -5.40 5.51
C LEU A 48 43.62 -6.60 4.93
N PHE A 49 44.93 -6.51 4.79
CA PHE A 49 45.78 -7.63 4.38
C PHE A 49 45.69 -8.79 5.37
N LYS A 50 45.81 -8.54 6.68
CA LYS A 50 45.69 -9.59 7.71
C LYS A 50 44.33 -10.30 7.65
N ILE A 51 43.23 -9.54 7.49
CA ILE A 51 41.88 -10.11 7.35
C ILE A 51 41.77 -10.94 6.06
N ASP A 52 42.32 -10.45 4.95
CA ASP A 52 42.29 -11.15 3.67
C ASP A 52 43.12 -12.43 3.67
N LEU A 53 44.30 -12.39 4.30
CA LEU A 53 45.15 -13.56 4.50
C LEU A 53 44.45 -14.59 5.41
N ALA A 54 43.86 -14.15 6.53
CA ALA A 54 43.07 -15.02 7.41
C ALA A 54 41.85 -15.62 6.68
N SER A 55 41.22 -14.85 5.80
CA SER A 55 40.12 -15.32 4.94
C SER A 55 40.58 -16.39 3.96
N GLN A 56 41.76 -16.22 3.34
CA GLN A 56 42.35 -17.21 2.43
C GLN A 56 42.78 -18.48 3.16
N LEU A 57 43.37 -18.36 4.37
CA LEU A 57 43.84 -19.46 5.21
C LEU A 57 42.72 -20.12 6.05
N ARG A 58 41.47 -19.66 5.92
CA ARG A 58 40.32 -20.13 6.71
C ARG A 58 40.50 -20.07 8.23
N HIS A 59 41.21 -19.05 8.73
CA HIS A 59 41.45 -18.91 10.17
C HIS A 59 40.24 -18.32 10.89
N VAL A 60 39.46 -19.17 11.56
CA VAL A 60 38.16 -18.84 12.19
C VAL A 60 38.28 -17.74 13.25
N ASP A 61 39.14 -17.91 14.27
CA ASP A 61 39.15 -17.03 15.44
C ASP A 61 39.47 -15.57 15.09
N TYR A 62 40.43 -15.35 14.19
CA TYR A 62 40.77 -14.01 13.74
C TYR A 62 39.64 -13.35 12.93
N ILE A 63 38.87 -14.14 12.17
CA ILE A 63 37.68 -13.62 11.48
C ILE A 63 36.62 -13.22 12.53
N ILE A 64 36.36 -14.05 13.54
CA ILE A 64 35.42 -13.75 14.63
C ILE A 64 35.83 -12.48 15.39
N GLN A 65 37.11 -12.34 15.74
CA GLN A 65 37.64 -11.15 16.40
C GLN A 65 37.37 -9.89 15.58
N ASN A 66 37.53 -9.94 14.25
CA ASN A 66 37.26 -8.80 13.37
C ASN A 66 35.75 -8.55 13.13
N LEU A 67 34.87 -9.53 13.37
CA LEU A 67 33.42 -9.31 13.40
C LEU A 67 32.99 -8.48 14.62
N GLN A 68 33.73 -8.58 15.73
CA GLN A 68 33.49 -7.80 16.96
C GLN A 68 34.10 -6.39 16.93
N ASP A 69 34.76 -6.02 15.83
CA ASP A 69 35.41 -4.71 15.71
C ASP A 69 34.42 -3.54 15.62
N ASP A 70 34.82 -2.39 16.12
CA ASP A 70 34.03 -1.17 16.11
C ASP A 70 33.97 -0.51 14.71
N ASP A 71 34.88 -0.81 13.78
CA ASP A 71 34.89 -0.32 12.40
C ASP A 71 34.21 -1.31 11.43
N MET A 72 33.10 -0.86 10.84
CA MET A 72 32.36 -1.61 9.84
C MET A 72 33.17 -1.96 8.59
N LEU A 73 34.30 -1.29 8.31
CA LEU A 73 35.21 -1.68 7.23
C LEU A 73 35.74 -3.10 7.45
N TYR A 74 36.26 -3.39 8.65
CA TYR A 74 36.86 -4.67 8.99
C TYR A 74 35.81 -5.77 9.11
N VAL A 75 34.68 -5.49 9.75
CA VAL A 75 33.50 -6.39 9.77
C VAL A 75 33.07 -6.75 8.35
N SER A 76 32.93 -5.75 7.47
CA SER A 76 32.52 -5.98 6.08
C SER A 76 33.54 -6.77 5.27
N ARG A 77 34.84 -6.63 5.61
CA ARG A 77 35.91 -7.37 4.97
C ARG A 77 35.94 -8.82 5.46
N ALA A 78 35.79 -9.05 6.76
CA ALA A 78 35.69 -10.36 7.38
C ALA A 78 34.50 -11.18 6.84
N LEU A 79 33.34 -10.54 6.65
CA LEU A 79 32.16 -11.17 6.05
C LEU A 79 32.31 -11.55 4.56
N LYS A 80 33.45 -11.26 3.92
CA LYS A 80 33.73 -11.82 2.59
C LYS A 80 34.08 -13.31 2.65
N SER A 81 34.46 -13.82 3.83
CA SER A 81 34.70 -15.23 4.11
C SER A 81 33.41 -16.05 4.05
N LYS A 82 32.93 -16.37 2.84
CA LYS A 82 31.70 -17.16 2.64
C LYS A 82 31.75 -18.55 3.28
N TRP A 83 32.95 -19.12 3.39
CA TRP A 83 33.21 -20.42 4.03
C TRP A 83 32.89 -20.41 5.54
N LEU A 84 32.74 -19.24 6.18
CA LEU A 84 32.39 -19.16 7.61
C LEU A 84 31.02 -19.79 7.90
N VAL A 85 30.11 -19.84 6.92
CA VAL A 85 28.79 -20.50 7.06
C VAL A 85 28.93 -22.00 7.30
N ASP A 86 30.01 -22.62 6.81
CA ASP A 86 30.25 -24.06 6.93
C ASP A 86 30.71 -24.45 8.36
N HIS A 87 31.09 -23.47 9.19
CA HIS A 87 31.47 -23.67 10.59
C HIS A 87 30.24 -23.58 11.50
N HIS A 88 29.55 -24.71 11.66
CA HIS A 88 28.31 -24.80 12.43
C HIS A 88 28.49 -24.50 13.93
N ASP A 89 29.69 -24.69 14.47
CA ASP A 89 30.08 -24.32 15.84
C ASP A 89 30.06 -22.80 16.06
N VAL A 90 30.27 -22.02 15.01
CA VAL A 90 30.28 -20.55 15.03
C VAL A 90 28.95 -19.96 14.55
N VAL A 91 28.45 -20.44 13.41
CA VAL A 91 27.25 -19.91 12.75
C VAL A 91 26.03 -20.77 13.12
N ASN A 92 25.71 -20.82 14.40
CA ASN A 92 24.46 -21.35 14.94
C ASN A 92 23.74 -20.28 15.78
N PRO A 93 22.40 -20.32 15.88
CA PRO A 93 21.65 -19.24 16.52
C PRO A 93 22.01 -19.02 18.00
N LYS A 94 22.35 -20.10 18.72
CA LYS A 94 22.72 -20.04 20.15
C LYS A 94 24.05 -19.32 20.34
N HIS A 95 25.12 -19.76 19.68
CA HIS A 95 26.43 -19.12 19.74
C HIS A 95 26.37 -17.66 19.26
N LEU A 96 25.61 -17.39 18.19
CA LEU A 96 25.45 -16.03 17.69
C LEU A 96 24.78 -15.11 18.72
N GLU A 97 23.68 -15.50 19.37
CA GLU A 97 22.98 -14.65 20.34
C GLU A 97 23.66 -14.59 21.71
N ASP A 98 24.26 -15.69 22.17
CA ASP A 98 24.83 -15.78 23.52
C ASP A 98 26.29 -15.31 23.60
N VAL A 99 27.07 -15.49 22.53
CA VAL A 99 28.52 -15.24 22.54
C VAL A 99 28.91 -14.10 21.61
N LEU A 100 28.50 -14.15 20.34
CA LEU A 100 29.04 -13.25 19.33
C LEU A 100 28.32 -11.89 19.28
N PHE A 101 27.00 -11.86 19.08
CA PHE A 101 26.21 -10.62 19.00
C PHE A 101 26.32 -9.72 20.23
N PRO A 102 26.44 -10.23 21.47
CA PRO A 102 26.61 -9.37 22.63
C PRO A 102 27.84 -8.48 22.56
N ASN A 103 28.89 -8.97 21.89
CA ASN A 103 30.19 -8.31 21.73
C ASN A 103 30.32 -7.54 20.40
N MET A 104 29.37 -7.69 19.48
CA MET A 104 29.36 -6.94 18.22
C MET A 104 28.62 -5.60 18.35
N ILE A 105 29.06 -4.61 17.58
CA ILE A 105 28.29 -3.37 17.41
C ILE A 105 26.98 -3.66 16.65
N LYS A 106 25.90 -2.94 16.96
CA LYS A 106 24.57 -3.18 16.37
C LYS A 106 24.55 -3.21 14.83
N PRO A 107 25.25 -2.30 14.11
CA PRO A 107 25.33 -2.38 12.64
C PRO A 107 26.00 -3.67 12.14
N ALA A 108 26.96 -4.21 12.88
CA ALA A 108 27.63 -5.46 12.56
C ALA A 108 26.68 -6.65 12.77
N VAL A 109 25.93 -6.70 13.88
CA VAL A 109 24.87 -7.70 14.11
C VAL A 109 23.85 -7.72 12.98
N SER A 110 23.31 -6.55 12.61
CA SER A 110 22.35 -6.47 11.49
C SER A 110 22.94 -6.97 10.18
N LYS A 111 24.22 -6.66 9.93
CA LYS A 111 24.92 -7.09 8.72
C LYS A 111 25.18 -8.60 8.72
N LEU A 112 25.60 -9.17 9.85
CA LEU A 112 25.81 -10.61 10.01
C LEU A 112 24.48 -11.35 9.87
N LYS A 113 23.39 -10.92 10.53
CA LYS A 113 22.05 -11.52 10.35
C LYS A 113 21.60 -11.54 8.89
N HIS A 114 21.79 -10.43 8.18
CA HIS A 114 21.47 -10.34 6.74
C HIS A 114 22.36 -11.25 5.89
N TRP A 115 23.67 -11.27 6.18
CA TRP A 115 24.64 -12.12 5.51
C TRP A 115 24.36 -13.60 5.74
N THR A 116 24.02 -14.02 6.96
CA THR A 116 23.66 -15.41 7.28
C THR A 116 22.45 -15.85 6.48
N TYR A 117 21.36 -15.07 6.46
CA TYR A 117 20.19 -15.39 5.63
C TYR A 117 20.53 -15.50 4.12
N ILE A 118 21.39 -14.62 3.60
CA ILE A 118 21.76 -14.65 2.18
C ILE A 118 22.63 -15.86 1.83
N ASN A 119 23.53 -16.31 2.72
CA ASN A 119 24.53 -17.33 2.38
C ASN A 119 24.22 -18.71 2.96
N LEU A 120 23.42 -18.83 4.03
CA LEU A 120 23.02 -20.10 4.61
C LEU A 120 22.03 -20.83 3.68
N ARG A 121 22.41 -22.05 3.29
CA ARG A 121 21.62 -22.91 2.39
C ARG A 121 21.45 -24.33 2.89
N ASP A 122 22.17 -24.72 3.95
CA ASP A 122 21.99 -26.03 4.57
C ASP A 122 20.60 -26.14 5.22
N PRO A 123 19.76 -27.13 4.83
CA PRO A 123 18.41 -27.27 5.35
C PRO A 123 18.34 -27.54 6.86
N ALA A 124 19.30 -28.29 7.43
CA ALA A 124 19.30 -28.62 8.85
C ALA A 124 19.59 -27.39 9.71
N MET A 125 20.61 -26.61 9.36
CA MET A 125 20.91 -25.35 10.01
C MET A 125 19.79 -24.31 9.81
N CYS A 126 19.21 -24.20 8.60
CA CYS A 126 18.06 -23.31 8.38
C CYS A 126 16.88 -23.64 9.31
N ARG A 127 16.62 -24.93 9.54
CA ARG A 127 15.61 -25.39 10.51
C ARG A 127 15.94 -24.95 11.93
N GLU A 128 17.20 -25.07 12.36
CA GLU A 128 17.62 -24.63 13.69
C GLU A 128 17.42 -23.11 13.88
N PHE A 129 17.84 -22.29 12.90
CA PHE A 129 17.61 -20.85 12.90
C PHE A 129 16.12 -20.51 12.93
N TYR A 130 15.30 -21.20 12.15
CA TYR A 130 13.85 -21.01 12.18
C TYR A 130 13.27 -21.30 13.57
N LEU A 131 13.56 -22.49 14.13
CA LEU A 131 13.04 -22.91 15.43
C LEU A 131 13.47 -21.99 16.58
N TYR A 132 14.70 -21.49 16.54
CA TYR A 132 15.20 -20.57 17.57
C TYR A 132 14.48 -19.22 17.55
N TYR A 133 14.21 -18.66 16.36
CA TYR A 133 13.65 -17.32 16.23
C TYR A 133 12.12 -17.27 16.08
N LYS A 134 11.42 -18.39 15.87
CA LYS A 134 9.99 -18.38 15.51
C LYS A 134 9.09 -17.66 16.52
N ASP A 135 9.39 -17.76 17.81
CA ASP A 135 8.56 -17.19 18.87
C ASP A 135 8.86 -15.72 19.16
N ASN A 136 10.14 -15.33 19.04
CA ASN A 136 10.63 -14.00 19.42
C ASN A 136 10.81 -13.04 18.23
N ALA A 137 11.04 -13.56 17.03
CA ALA A 137 11.38 -12.78 15.83
C ALA A 137 10.89 -13.46 14.53
N PHE A 138 9.59 -13.73 14.45
CA PHE A 138 8.96 -14.46 13.33
C PHE A 138 9.36 -13.95 11.94
N GLU A 139 9.33 -12.63 11.71
CA GLU A 139 9.71 -11.99 10.43
C GLU A 139 11.16 -12.28 10.00
N PHE A 140 12.04 -12.57 10.96
CA PHE A 140 13.41 -13.01 10.68
C PHE A 140 13.47 -14.53 10.50
N ALA A 141 12.77 -15.29 11.35
CA ALA A 141 12.73 -16.75 11.32
C ALA A 141 12.21 -17.29 9.98
N ILE A 142 11.08 -16.76 9.49
CA ILE A 142 10.39 -17.25 8.28
C ILE A 142 11.26 -17.15 7.01
N LYS A 143 12.28 -16.30 7.02
CA LYS A 143 13.24 -16.20 5.92
C LYS A 143 14.04 -17.49 5.71
N PHE A 144 14.31 -18.22 6.79
CA PHE A 144 15.03 -19.51 6.74
C PHE A 144 14.12 -20.66 6.31
N LEU A 145 12.81 -20.56 6.57
CA LEU A 145 11.85 -21.61 6.27
C LEU A 145 11.85 -22.01 4.78
N SER A 146 12.04 -21.05 3.88
CA SER A 146 12.13 -21.29 2.43
C SER A 146 13.32 -22.15 1.98
N HIS A 147 14.31 -22.32 2.84
CA HIS A 147 15.50 -23.14 2.61
C HIS A 147 15.47 -24.48 3.37
N CYS A 148 14.43 -24.76 4.16
CA CYS A 148 14.25 -26.04 4.85
C CYS A 148 13.78 -27.15 3.90
N SER A 149 13.72 -28.40 4.40
CA SER A 149 13.12 -29.51 3.66
C SER A 149 11.61 -29.31 3.48
N ASN A 150 11.06 -29.81 2.37
CA ASN A 150 9.63 -29.70 2.08
C ASN A 150 8.77 -30.36 3.17
N GLU A 151 9.22 -31.49 3.73
CA GLU A 151 8.56 -32.16 4.85
C GLU A 151 8.43 -31.26 6.08
N PHE A 152 9.52 -30.56 6.44
CA PHE A 152 9.51 -29.64 7.57
C PHE A 152 8.61 -28.42 7.31
N ILE A 153 8.66 -27.86 6.09
CA ILE A 153 7.78 -26.76 5.70
C ILE A 153 6.32 -27.18 5.88
N LEU A 154 5.92 -28.31 5.30
CA LEU A 154 4.53 -28.79 5.36
C LEU A 154 4.06 -29.10 6.78
N GLY A 155 4.93 -29.63 7.65
CA GLY A 155 4.61 -29.84 9.06
C GLY A 155 4.42 -28.55 9.86
N GLU A 156 5.13 -27.48 9.50
CA GLU A 156 5.10 -26.21 10.23
C GLU A 156 4.02 -25.24 9.72
N ILE A 157 3.66 -25.26 8.43
CA ILE A 157 2.66 -24.34 7.85
C ILE A 157 1.37 -24.26 8.69
N PRO A 158 0.73 -25.36 9.12
CA PRO A 158 -0.51 -25.30 9.89
C PRO A 158 -0.41 -24.49 11.19
N THR A 159 0.77 -24.42 11.82
CA THR A 159 0.97 -23.68 13.09
C THR A 159 1.17 -22.18 12.87
N ILE A 160 1.51 -21.76 11.65
CA ILE A 160 1.86 -20.38 11.33
C ILE A 160 0.92 -19.69 10.33
N LEU A 161 -0.17 -20.34 9.91
CA LEU A 161 -1.13 -19.82 8.94
C LEU A 161 -1.59 -18.39 9.26
N THR A 162 -1.95 -18.14 10.51
CA THR A 162 -2.40 -16.82 10.96
C THR A 162 -1.31 -15.77 10.79
N LYS A 163 -0.02 -16.10 10.95
CA LYS A 163 1.11 -15.16 10.84
C LYS A 163 1.62 -14.96 9.41
N LEU A 164 1.17 -15.78 8.45
CA LEU A 164 1.69 -15.79 7.10
C LEU A 164 1.25 -14.57 6.28
N SER A 165 2.20 -13.77 5.79
CA SER A 165 1.91 -12.67 4.87
C SER A 165 1.81 -13.15 3.42
N SER A 166 1.17 -12.37 2.54
CA SER A 166 1.09 -12.72 1.12
C SER A 166 2.46 -12.86 0.45
N GLN A 167 3.47 -12.09 0.88
CA GLN A 167 4.84 -12.21 0.36
C GLN A 167 5.47 -13.55 0.73
N PHE A 168 5.35 -13.99 1.99
CA PHE A 168 5.90 -15.27 2.41
C PHE A 168 5.11 -16.45 1.86
N LEU A 169 3.78 -16.32 1.72
CA LEU A 169 2.98 -17.31 1.01
C LEU A 169 3.51 -17.54 -0.41
N LYS A 170 3.82 -16.46 -1.15
CA LYS A 170 4.42 -16.57 -2.48
C LYS A 170 5.74 -17.36 -2.45
N ILE A 171 6.69 -16.95 -1.60
CA ILE A 171 8.02 -17.56 -1.52
C ILE A 171 7.92 -19.05 -1.17
N LEU A 172 7.08 -19.40 -0.19
CA LEU A 172 6.91 -20.79 0.24
C LEU A 172 6.16 -21.62 -0.81
N SER A 173 5.18 -21.05 -1.51
CA SER A 173 4.45 -21.72 -2.58
C SER A 173 5.30 -21.92 -3.85
N GLU A 174 6.24 -21.02 -4.14
CA GLU A 174 7.24 -21.19 -5.20
C GLU A 174 8.15 -22.40 -4.93
N LYS A 175 8.47 -22.66 -3.65
CA LYS A 175 9.29 -23.80 -3.23
C LYS A 175 8.48 -25.09 -3.08
N CYS A 176 7.29 -25.00 -2.52
CA CYS A 176 6.41 -26.12 -2.20
C CYS A 176 4.94 -25.74 -2.48
N PRO A 177 4.39 -26.09 -3.66
CA PRO A 177 3.04 -25.72 -4.07
C PRO A 177 1.92 -26.08 -3.08
N LYS A 178 2.03 -27.23 -2.41
CA LYS A 178 1.07 -27.70 -1.39
C LYS A 178 0.87 -26.71 -0.23
N VAL A 179 1.79 -25.78 0.00
CA VAL A 179 1.60 -24.70 0.98
C VAL A 179 0.39 -23.83 0.63
N ALA A 180 0.19 -23.54 -0.66
CA ALA A 180 -0.97 -22.78 -1.13
C ALA A 180 -2.27 -23.54 -0.85
N GLU A 181 -2.28 -24.85 -1.11
CA GLU A 181 -3.41 -25.73 -0.83
C GLU A 181 -3.80 -25.71 0.65
N ILE A 182 -2.84 -25.91 1.56
CA ILE A 182 -3.09 -25.90 3.02
C ILE A 182 -3.66 -24.54 3.45
N TYR A 183 -3.09 -23.44 2.96
CA TYR A 183 -3.56 -22.10 3.31
C TYR A 183 -5.00 -21.87 2.86
N TYR A 184 -5.32 -22.20 1.60
CA TYR A 184 -6.67 -21.98 1.07
C TYR A 184 -7.71 -22.93 1.67
N ASN A 185 -7.36 -24.19 1.91
CA ASN A 185 -8.24 -25.13 2.62
C ASN A 185 -8.55 -24.66 4.04
N SER A 186 -7.58 -24.01 4.72
CA SER A 186 -7.80 -23.45 6.06
C SER A 186 -8.82 -22.30 6.10
N LEU A 187 -9.12 -21.64 4.97
CA LEU A 187 -10.12 -20.56 4.93
C LEU A 187 -11.53 -21.03 5.30
N ALA A 188 -11.81 -22.33 5.15
CA ALA A 188 -13.07 -22.93 5.55
C ALA A 188 -13.15 -23.22 7.07
N THR A 189 -12.00 -23.44 7.72
CA THR A 189 -11.94 -23.94 9.11
C THR A 189 -11.40 -22.91 10.11
N ASP A 190 -10.53 -22.00 9.70
CA ASP A 190 -9.86 -21.00 10.55
C ASP A 190 -10.39 -19.59 10.28
N GLU A 191 -11.09 -19.02 11.27
CA GLU A 191 -11.72 -17.70 11.14
C GLU A 191 -10.72 -16.55 11.04
N GLU A 192 -9.55 -16.66 11.68
CA GLU A 192 -8.54 -15.60 11.71
C GLU A 192 -7.77 -15.56 10.39
N VAL A 193 -7.44 -16.72 9.82
CA VAL A 193 -6.85 -16.81 8.47
C VAL A 193 -7.83 -16.27 7.43
N ARG A 194 -9.11 -16.67 7.52
CA ARG A 194 -10.18 -16.15 6.66
C ARG A 194 -10.32 -14.64 6.77
N ARG A 195 -10.33 -14.08 7.98
CA ARG A 195 -10.40 -12.62 8.19
C ARG A 195 -9.25 -11.88 7.51
N ARG A 196 -8.00 -12.36 7.68
CA ARG A 196 -6.81 -11.76 7.05
C ARG A 196 -6.83 -11.87 5.53
N TYR A 197 -7.29 -12.99 4.99
CA TYR A 197 -7.50 -13.15 3.56
C TYR A 197 -8.49 -12.11 3.04
N LEU A 198 -9.66 -11.98 3.70
CA LEU A 198 -10.72 -11.05 3.30
C LEU A 198 -10.28 -9.57 3.33
N GLU A 199 -9.38 -9.18 4.23
CA GLU A 199 -8.80 -7.83 4.28
C GLU A 199 -7.94 -7.50 3.04
N ASN A 200 -7.36 -8.50 2.36
CA ASN A 200 -6.45 -8.29 1.23
C ASN A 200 -6.46 -9.42 0.19
N GLN A 201 -7.66 -9.82 -0.25
CA GLN A 201 -7.90 -11.02 -1.09
C GLN A 201 -7.03 -11.02 -2.35
N GLN A 202 -6.95 -9.87 -3.04
CA GLN A 202 -6.22 -9.73 -4.29
C GLN A 202 -4.72 -9.98 -4.12
N SER A 203 -4.13 -9.58 -2.99
CA SER A 203 -2.70 -9.78 -2.70
C SER A 203 -2.39 -11.26 -2.48
N TYR A 204 -3.19 -11.95 -1.66
CA TYR A 204 -3.04 -13.39 -1.42
C TYR A 204 -3.25 -14.23 -2.68
N TYR A 205 -4.28 -13.93 -3.47
CA TYR A 205 -4.50 -14.64 -4.74
C TYR A 205 -3.38 -14.39 -5.75
N ASN A 206 -2.86 -13.16 -5.85
CA ASN A 206 -1.72 -12.89 -6.73
C ASN A 206 -0.44 -13.62 -6.30
N SER A 207 -0.28 -13.90 -5.00
CA SER A 207 0.87 -14.64 -4.48
C SER A 207 0.93 -16.08 -4.94
N VAL A 208 -0.22 -16.73 -5.15
CA VAL A 208 -0.28 -18.14 -5.58
C VAL A 208 -0.23 -18.33 -7.10
N LYS A 209 -0.27 -17.25 -7.90
CA LYS A 209 -0.11 -17.34 -9.37
C LYS A 209 1.22 -17.97 -9.81
N CYS A 210 2.24 -17.91 -8.95
CA CYS A 210 3.52 -18.58 -9.20
C CYS A 210 3.38 -20.11 -9.28
N VAL A 211 2.36 -20.68 -8.62
CA VAL A 211 2.10 -22.12 -8.54
C VAL A 211 1.63 -22.69 -9.87
N LEU A 212 1.00 -21.89 -10.74
CA LEU A 212 0.45 -22.35 -12.02
C LEU A 212 1.44 -23.17 -12.86
N LYS A 213 2.74 -22.85 -12.84
CA LYS A 213 3.75 -23.57 -13.64
C LYS A 213 4.39 -24.75 -12.91
N SER A 214 4.37 -24.77 -11.58
CA SER A 214 4.97 -25.85 -10.78
C SER A 214 3.96 -26.94 -10.44
N ASP A 215 2.72 -26.56 -10.14
CA ASP A 215 1.59 -27.46 -9.86
C ASP A 215 0.28 -26.76 -10.27
N ALA A 216 -0.11 -26.96 -11.53
CA ALA A 216 -1.27 -26.28 -12.07
C ALA A 216 -2.58 -26.74 -11.43
N ASP A 217 -2.69 -27.99 -10.99
CA ASP A 217 -3.92 -28.52 -10.41
C ASP A 217 -4.23 -27.82 -9.08
N VAL A 218 -3.24 -27.66 -8.20
CA VAL A 218 -3.39 -26.87 -6.96
C VAL A 218 -3.84 -25.45 -7.27
N PHE A 219 -3.23 -24.78 -8.26
CA PHE A 219 -3.60 -23.41 -8.61
C PHE A 219 -5.03 -23.31 -9.18
N LEU A 220 -5.41 -24.24 -10.06
CA LEU A 220 -6.72 -24.26 -10.69
C LEU A 220 -7.82 -24.66 -9.69
N ASP A 221 -7.54 -25.55 -8.75
CA ASP A 221 -8.47 -25.89 -7.65
C ASP A 221 -8.73 -24.68 -6.76
N ILE A 222 -7.68 -23.93 -6.38
CA ILE A 222 -7.82 -22.67 -5.64
C ILE A 222 -8.65 -21.66 -6.44
N THR A 223 -8.37 -21.54 -7.74
CA THR A 223 -9.08 -20.60 -8.62
C THR A 223 -10.56 -20.98 -8.75
N GLU A 224 -10.87 -22.24 -8.98
CA GLU A 224 -12.24 -22.71 -9.16
C GLU A 224 -13.07 -22.68 -7.87
N LYS A 225 -12.42 -22.58 -6.70
CA LYS A 225 -13.11 -22.50 -5.39
C LYS A 225 -13.21 -21.09 -4.82
N TYR A 226 -12.16 -20.26 -4.95
CA TYR A 226 -12.02 -18.99 -4.20
C TYR A 226 -11.84 -17.73 -5.06
N PHE A 227 -11.92 -17.82 -6.39
CA PHE A 227 -11.75 -16.67 -7.28
C PHE A 227 -12.90 -15.65 -7.15
N ASP A 228 -12.59 -14.40 -6.80
CA ASP A 228 -13.57 -13.32 -6.78
C ASP A 228 -13.87 -12.82 -8.20
N MET A 229 -15.00 -13.26 -8.74
CA MET A 229 -15.45 -12.91 -10.10
C MET A 229 -15.72 -11.41 -10.31
N ASN A 230 -15.99 -10.65 -9.24
CA ASN A 230 -16.30 -9.22 -9.30
C ASN A 230 -15.08 -8.34 -9.02
N GLY A 231 -14.16 -8.83 -8.18
CA GLY A 231 -12.98 -8.08 -7.75
C GLY A 231 -11.70 -8.40 -8.52
N PHE A 232 -11.54 -9.62 -9.04
CA PHE A 232 -10.27 -10.05 -9.64
C PHE A 232 -10.20 -9.79 -11.14
N ARG A 233 -9.00 -9.44 -11.60
CA ARG A 233 -8.69 -9.33 -13.03
C ARG A 233 -8.41 -10.70 -13.63
N ARG A 234 -8.79 -10.85 -14.90
CA ARG A 234 -8.42 -11.98 -15.77
C ARG A 234 -6.91 -12.24 -15.76
N LEU A 235 -6.55 -13.49 -15.98
CA LEU A 235 -5.16 -13.92 -16.12
C LEU A 235 -4.49 -13.27 -17.33
N SER A 236 -3.16 -13.22 -17.31
CA SER A 236 -2.38 -12.69 -18.43
C SER A 236 -2.54 -13.57 -19.69
N PRO A 237 -2.23 -13.04 -20.88
CA PRO A 237 -2.16 -13.83 -22.10
C PRO A 237 -1.28 -15.07 -21.95
N SER A 238 -0.12 -14.93 -21.31
CA SER A 238 0.83 -16.05 -21.10
C SER A 238 0.31 -17.15 -20.18
N SER A 239 -0.37 -16.80 -19.08
CA SER A 239 -0.98 -17.77 -18.18
C SER A 239 -2.17 -18.47 -18.84
N SER A 240 -2.98 -17.71 -19.61
CA SER A 240 -4.12 -18.25 -20.34
C SER A 240 -3.68 -19.24 -21.43
N ASP A 241 -2.61 -18.91 -22.15
CA ASP A 241 -1.99 -19.79 -23.14
C ASP A 241 -1.53 -21.12 -22.53
N TYR A 242 -0.87 -21.05 -21.38
CA TYR A 242 -0.38 -22.23 -20.67
C TYR A 242 -1.53 -23.15 -20.23
N ILE A 243 -2.59 -22.59 -19.63
CA ILE A 243 -3.78 -23.36 -19.20
C ILE A 243 -4.44 -24.04 -20.40
N LEU A 244 -4.62 -23.33 -21.52
CA LEU A 244 -5.29 -23.90 -22.71
C LEU A 244 -4.44 -24.96 -23.42
N ARG A 245 -3.12 -24.92 -23.28
CA ARG A 245 -2.22 -25.92 -23.85
C ARG A 245 -2.10 -27.18 -22.98
N CYS A 246 -1.95 -27.02 -21.67
CA CYS A 246 -1.62 -28.13 -20.77
C CYS A 246 -2.84 -28.65 -19.99
N HIS A 247 -3.85 -27.80 -19.73
CA HIS A 247 -5.02 -28.11 -18.89
C HIS A 247 -6.34 -27.80 -19.62
N LYS A 248 -6.40 -28.05 -20.94
CA LYS A 248 -7.60 -27.80 -21.76
C LYS A 248 -8.85 -28.49 -21.20
N HIS A 249 -8.69 -29.67 -20.59
CA HIS A 249 -9.79 -30.42 -19.97
C HIS A 249 -10.51 -29.63 -18.87
N ARG A 250 -9.78 -28.85 -18.03
CA ARG A 250 -10.37 -27.99 -17.00
C ARG A 250 -11.26 -26.92 -17.62
N PHE A 251 -10.75 -26.27 -18.67
CA PHE A 251 -11.54 -25.31 -19.47
C PHE A 251 -12.80 -25.96 -20.05
N THR A 252 -12.67 -27.13 -20.69
CA THR A 252 -13.81 -27.83 -21.31
C THR A 252 -14.88 -28.22 -20.29
N SER A 253 -14.49 -28.49 -19.04
CA SER A 253 -15.44 -28.80 -17.97
C SER A 253 -16.23 -27.59 -17.47
N LYS A 254 -15.60 -26.40 -17.42
CA LYS A 254 -16.19 -25.15 -16.90
C LYS A 254 -16.06 -23.97 -17.88
N PRO A 255 -16.48 -24.10 -19.15
CA PRO A 255 -16.15 -23.14 -20.19
C PRO A 255 -16.75 -21.74 -19.94
N GLU A 256 -17.91 -21.67 -19.30
CA GLU A 256 -18.59 -20.41 -18.97
C GLU A 256 -17.77 -19.59 -17.96
N LEU A 257 -17.25 -20.25 -16.91
CA LEU A 257 -16.45 -19.62 -15.85
C LEU A 257 -15.14 -19.10 -16.42
N TYR A 258 -14.40 -19.96 -17.12
CA TYR A 258 -13.09 -19.62 -17.64
C TYR A 258 -13.18 -18.52 -18.71
N THR A 259 -14.22 -18.53 -19.54
CA THR A 259 -14.40 -17.52 -20.60
C THR A 259 -14.86 -16.17 -20.05
N ALA A 260 -15.83 -16.16 -19.13
CA ALA A 260 -16.40 -14.92 -18.62
C ALA A 260 -15.42 -14.20 -17.66
N TYR A 261 -14.70 -14.94 -16.80
CA TYR A 261 -14.01 -14.35 -15.65
C TYR A 261 -12.51 -14.65 -15.54
N VAL A 262 -12.03 -15.83 -15.95
CA VAL A 262 -10.65 -16.26 -15.63
C VAL A 262 -9.64 -15.97 -16.76
N LEU A 263 -9.93 -16.37 -18.00
CA LEU A 263 -8.97 -16.35 -19.10
C LEU A 263 -8.97 -15.05 -19.90
N HIS A 264 -7.83 -14.77 -20.53
CA HIS A 264 -7.70 -13.69 -21.50
C HIS A 264 -8.43 -14.03 -22.81
N MET A 265 -9.49 -13.27 -23.12
CA MET A 265 -10.42 -13.54 -24.22
C MET A 265 -9.76 -13.66 -25.59
N GLN A 266 -8.78 -12.79 -25.91
CA GLN A 266 -8.10 -12.86 -27.21
C GLN A 266 -7.28 -14.15 -27.35
N THR A 267 -6.56 -14.52 -26.29
CA THR A 267 -5.74 -15.74 -26.28
C THR A 267 -6.61 -17.00 -26.38
N LEU A 268 -7.78 -16.98 -25.73
CA LEU A 268 -8.78 -18.04 -25.88
C LEU A 268 -9.24 -18.19 -27.33
N ALA A 269 -9.62 -17.08 -27.98
CA ALA A 269 -10.05 -17.08 -29.38
C ALA A 269 -8.96 -17.58 -30.34
N ASP A 270 -7.69 -17.26 -30.06
CA ASP A 270 -6.55 -17.68 -30.89
C ASP A 270 -6.25 -19.19 -30.76
N ARG A 271 -6.63 -19.82 -29.64
CA ARG A 271 -6.35 -21.24 -29.33
C ARG A 271 -7.49 -22.19 -29.62
N LEU A 272 -8.71 -21.69 -29.80
CA LEU A 272 -9.87 -22.48 -30.21
C LEU A 272 -10.02 -22.51 -31.74
N SER A 273 -10.57 -23.62 -32.24
CA SER A 273 -11.05 -23.73 -33.62
C SER A 273 -12.26 -22.82 -33.86
N VAL A 274 -12.63 -22.60 -35.12
CA VAL A 274 -13.76 -21.72 -35.49
C VAL A 274 -15.07 -22.32 -34.98
N GLU A 275 -15.20 -23.64 -35.05
CA GLU A 275 -16.34 -24.43 -34.59
C GLU A 275 -16.47 -24.36 -33.06
N GLU A 276 -15.36 -24.54 -32.32
CA GLU A 276 -15.34 -24.38 -30.86
C GLU A 276 -15.70 -22.96 -30.44
N CYS A 277 -15.26 -21.94 -31.17
CA CYS A 277 -15.65 -20.55 -30.89
C CYS A 277 -17.15 -20.31 -31.09
N GLN A 278 -17.74 -20.89 -32.14
CA GLN A 278 -19.18 -20.80 -32.40
C GLN A 278 -19.97 -21.47 -31.29
N GLU A 279 -19.62 -22.71 -30.94
CA GLU A 279 -20.31 -23.46 -29.90
C GLU A 279 -20.19 -22.77 -28.54
N LEU A 280 -19.02 -22.25 -28.20
CA LEU A 280 -18.81 -21.50 -26.96
C LEU A 280 -19.69 -20.24 -26.88
N VAL A 281 -19.83 -19.49 -27.98
CA VAL A 281 -20.70 -18.31 -27.99
C VAL A 281 -22.17 -18.70 -27.86
N MET A 282 -22.61 -19.78 -28.52
CA MET A 282 -23.98 -20.31 -28.36
C MET A 282 -24.24 -20.72 -26.91
N ARG A 283 -23.30 -21.45 -26.30
CA ARG A 283 -23.39 -21.89 -24.91
C ARG A 283 -23.46 -20.73 -23.92
N LEU A 284 -22.63 -19.70 -24.11
CA LEU A 284 -22.67 -18.48 -23.29
C LEU A 284 -23.97 -17.68 -23.49
N ALA A 285 -24.56 -17.71 -24.70
CA ALA A 285 -25.81 -17.03 -24.97
C ALA A 285 -27.03 -17.73 -24.34
N ARG A 286 -26.99 -19.06 -24.21
CA ARG A 286 -28.00 -19.86 -23.50
C ARG A 286 -27.95 -19.68 -21.98
N ALA A 287 -26.79 -19.33 -21.42
CA ALA A 287 -26.59 -19.17 -19.99
C ALA A 287 -27.24 -17.87 -19.46
N LYS A 288 -28.48 -17.97 -18.95
CA LYS A 288 -29.25 -16.82 -18.47
C LYS A 288 -28.60 -16.14 -17.26
N TYR A 289 -27.92 -16.91 -16.41
CA TYR A 289 -27.13 -16.39 -15.30
C TYR A 289 -25.94 -15.51 -15.73
N LEU A 290 -25.52 -15.54 -17.01
CA LEU A 290 -24.52 -14.64 -17.58
C LEU A 290 -25.13 -13.51 -18.44
N GLN A 291 -26.46 -13.39 -18.52
CA GLN A 291 -27.13 -12.46 -19.43
C GLN A 291 -26.72 -10.99 -19.21
N SER A 292 -26.43 -10.60 -17.96
CA SER A 292 -25.95 -9.25 -17.63
C SER A 292 -24.52 -8.96 -18.14
N TRP A 293 -23.71 -10.01 -18.30
CA TRP A 293 -22.36 -9.93 -18.85
C TRP A 293 -22.32 -10.16 -20.37
N PHE A 294 -23.19 -11.01 -20.89
CA PHE A 294 -23.18 -11.46 -22.28
C PHE A 294 -23.62 -10.35 -23.25
N GLN A 295 -22.64 -9.77 -23.93
CA GLN A 295 -22.84 -8.76 -24.97
C GLN A 295 -21.82 -8.97 -26.09
N TYR A 296 -22.12 -8.48 -27.30
CA TYR A 296 -21.23 -8.64 -28.45
C TYR A 296 -19.79 -8.18 -28.16
N LYS A 297 -19.61 -7.08 -27.43
CA LYS A 297 -18.28 -6.57 -27.06
C LYS A 297 -17.47 -7.57 -26.21
N ALA A 298 -18.14 -8.32 -25.33
CA ALA A 298 -17.49 -9.27 -24.43
C ALA A 298 -16.95 -10.50 -25.19
N VAL A 299 -17.69 -10.98 -26.20
CA VAL A 299 -17.32 -12.16 -27.01
C VAL A 299 -16.79 -11.82 -28.40
N GLU A 300 -16.55 -10.53 -28.68
CA GLU A 300 -16.11 -10.05 -30.00
C GLU A 300 -14.87 -10.80 -30.52
N PRO A 301 -13.83 -11.10 -29.71
CA PRO A 301 -12.67 -11.85 -30.18
C PRO A 301 -13.02 -13.25 -30.72
N LEU A 302 -13.96 -13.96 -30.09
CA LEU A 302 -14.42 -15.29 -30.53
C LEU A 302 -15.18 -15.19 -31.85
N VAL A 303 -16.10 -14.21 -31.95
CA VAL A 303 -16.91 -13.98 -33.16
C VAL A 303 -16.04 -13.51 -34.34
N LYS A 304 -14.91 -12.83 -34.07
CA LYS A 304 -13.93 -12.41 -35.07
C LYS A 304 -13.14 -13.57 -35.70
N ARG A 305 -13.25 -14.80 -35.20
CA ARG A 305 -12.63 -15.99 -35.81
C ARG A 305 -13.43 -16.53 -37.00
N LEU A 306 -14.74 -16.25 -37.08
CA LEU A 306 -15.58 -16.64 -38.21
C LEU A 306 -15.25 -15.83 -39.47
N SER A 307 -15.42 -16.44 -40.65
CA SER A 307 -15.39 -15.73 -41.94
C SER A 307 -16.44 -14.61 -42.00
N PRO A 308 -16.24 -13.53 -42.79
CA PRO A 308 -17.15 -12.39 -42.81
C PRO A 308 -18.62 -12.75 -43.04
N ASP A 309 -18.89 -13.68 -43.95
CA ASP A 309 -20.26 -14.11 -44.30
C ASP A 309 -20.91 -14.92 -43.16
N LYS A 310 -20.18 -15.92 -42.62
CA LYS A 310 -20.63 -16.70 -41.46
C LYS A 310 -20.81 -15.83 -40.22
N ARG A 311 -19.97 -14.82 -40.04
CA ARG A 311 -20.03 -13.88 -38.91
C ARG A 311 -21.28 -13.02 -38.94
N ALA A 312 -21.65 -12.49 -40.11
CA ALA A 312 -22.84 -11.66 -40.25
C ALA A 312 -24.11 -12.46 -39.93
N ALA A 313 -24.23 -13.68 -40.49
CA ALA A 313 -25.33 -14.59 -40.21
C ALA A 313 -25.38 -15.00 -38.73
N PHE A 314 -24.24 -15.38 -38.14
CA PHE A 314 -24.16 -15.78 -36.74
C PHE A 314 -24.47 -14.64 -35.77
N LYS A 315 -24.00 -13.41 -36.08
CA LYS A 315 -24.31 -12.22 -35.28
C LYS A 315 -25.82 -11.92 -35.29
N LYS A 316 -26.46 -12.02 -36.45
CA LYS A 316 -27.91 -11.82 -36.58
C LYS A 316 -28.65 -12.85 -35.71
N ARG A 317 -28.32 -14.14 -35.88
CA ARG A 317 -28.92 -15.24 -35.12
C ARG A 317 -28.84 -15.05 -33.59
N VAL A 318 -27.63 -14.79 -33.07
CA VAL A 318 -27.40 -14.75 -31.60
C VAL A 318 -27.85 -13.44 -30.95
N PHE A 319 -27.57 -12.28 -31.57
CA PHE A 319 -27.76 -10.98 -30.91
C PHE A 319 -28.99 -10.19 -31.39
N VAL A 320 -29.51 -10.48 -32.59
CA VAL A 320 -30.70 -9.80 -33.14
C VAL A 320 -31.92 -10.70 -32.95
N ASP A 321 -31.87 -11.90 -33.52
CA ASP A 321 -32.99 -12.83 -33.54
C ASP A 321 -33.12 -13.58 -32.20
N LYS A 322 -32.04 -13.59 -31.38
CA LYS A 322 -31.92 -14.33 -30.11
C LYS A 322 -32.29 -15.81 -30.22
N ASP A 323 -32.06 -16.38 -31.41
CA ASP A 323 -32.27 -17.79 -31.70
C ASP A 323 -31.08 -18.61 -31.20
N VAL A 324 -31.05 -18.85 -29.88
CA VAL A 324 -29.95 -19.54 -29.21
C VAL A 324 -30.33 -20.91 -28.67
N GLY A 325 -31.62 -21.30 -28.73
CA GLY A 325 -32.15 -22.54 -28.14
C GLY A 325 -32.58 -22.38 -26.68
N GLU A 326 -32.78 -23.50 -25.99
CA GLU A 326 -33.21 -23.51 -24.59
C GLU A 326 -32.19 -22.82 -23.67
N SER A 327 -32.70 -22.01 -22.75
CA SER A 327 -31.89 -21.25 -21.80
C SER A 327 -31.63 -22.06 -20.53
N VAL A 328 -30.44 -21.87 -19.97
CA VAL A 328 -30.02 -22.50 -18.71
C VAL A 328 -30.07 -21.44 -17.61
N ASP A 329 -30.93 -21.66 -16.62
CA ASP A 329 -31.19 -20.69 -15.55
C ASP A 329 -30.08 -20.66 -14.49
N GLU A 330 -29.37 -21.77 -14.26
CA GLU A 330 -28.35 -21.92 -13.19
C GLU A 330 -27.03 -22.51 -13.69
N TRP A 331 -25.94 -22.29 -12.94
CA TRP A 331 -24.63 -22.88 -13.25
C TRP A 331 -24.68 -24.41 -13.10
N THR A 332 -24.06 -25.13 -14.03
CA THR A 332 -24.00 -26.60 -14.02
C THR A 332 -22.95 -27.17 -13.06
N TYR A 333 -22.25 -26.31 -12.32
CA TYR A 333 -21.17 -26.65 -11.41
C TYR A 333 -21.04 -25.59 -10.32
N GLU A 334 -20.34 -25.94 -9.24
CA GLU A 334 -20.03 -24.99 -8.16
C GLU A 334 -19.22 -23.80 -8.68
N VAL A 335 -19.71 -22.60 -8.38
CA VAL A 335 -19.12 -21.34 -8.81
C VAL A 335 -18.15 -20.85 -7.73
N PRO A 336 -16.95 -20.37 -8.09
CA PRO A 336 -16.04 -19.81 -7.11
C PRO A 336 -16.70 -18.63 -6.41
N ALA A 337 -16.63 -18.64 -5.08
CA ALA A 337 -17.08 -17.55 -4.24
C ALA A 337 -15.99 -17.25 -3.21
N PRO A 338 -15.73 -15.97 -2.89
CA PRO A 338 -14.90 -15.66 -1.74
C PRO A 338 -15.54 -16.32 -0.50
N PRO A 339 -14.73 -16.77 0.48
CA PRO A 339 -15.26 -17.35 1.69
C PRO A 339 -16.22 -16.35 2.35
N PRO A 340 -17.35 -16.81 2.91
CA PRO A 340 -18.35 -15.91 3.47
C PRO A 340 -17.67 -15.02 4.50
N HIS A 341 -17.94 -13.72 4.43
CA HIS A 341 -17.46 -12.77 5.41
C HIS A 341 -17.79 -13.34 6.80
N THR A 342 -16.77 -13.53 7.64
CA THR A 342 -17.01 -13.75 9.06
C THR A 342 -17.91 -12.61 9.50
N ASP A 343 -19.05 -12.93 10.11
CA ASP A 343 -20.05 -11.98 10.55
C ASP A 343 -19.42 -11.13 11.68
N CYS A 344 -18.55 -10.20 11.28
CA CYS A 344 -18.15 -9.05 12.07
C CYS A 344 -19.28 -8.00 12.02
N SER A 345 -20.47 -8.40 11.54
CA SER A 345 -21.68 -7.63 11.67
C SER A 345 -21.96 -7.43 13.14
N LYS A 346 -22.38 -6.22 13.44
CA LYS A 346 -22.79 -5.82 14.77
C LYS A 346 -23.93 -6.75 15.20
N HIS A 347 -23.82 -7.33 16.38
CA HIS A 347 -24.78 -8.27 16.94
C HIS A 347 -25.86 -7.52 17.74
N ILE A 348 -27.06 -8.08 17.91
CA ILE A 348 -28.13 -7.43 18.71
C ILE A 348 -27.75 -7.20 20.18
N PHE A 349 -26.81 -7.99 20.71
CA PHE A 349 -26.26 -7.87 22.06
C PHE A 349 -25.07 -6.91 22.15
N ASP A 350 -24.60 -6.36 21.02
CA ASP A 350 -23.57 -5.34 21.04
C ASP A 350 -24.20 -3.98 21.38
N ASP A 351 -23.58 -3.25 22.31
CA ASP A 351 -24.07 -1.92 22.70
C ASP A 351 -23.91 -0.90 21.58
N GLN A 352 -24.94 -0.06 21.38
CA GLN A 352 -24.86 1.02 20.40
C GLN A 352 -23.80 2.04 20.80
N TYR A 353 -22.97 2.50 19.86
CA TYR A 353 -22.04 3.61 20.10
C TYR A 353 -22.59 4.90 19.50
N PHE A 354 -22.76 5.92 20.33
CA PHE A 354 -23.25 7.22 19.90
C PHE A 354 -22.12 8.10 19.40
N LYS A 355 -22.46 9.05 18.54
CA LYS A 355 -21.56 10.14 18.17
C LYS A 355 -21.91 11.35 19.02
N PRO A 356 -20.93 12.02 19.63
CA PRO A 356 -21.15 13.21 20.41
C PRO A 356 -21.93 14.29 19.64
N ILE A 357 -22.82 14.96 20.36
CA ILE A 357 -23.67 16.02 19.84
C ILE A 357 -22.82 17.28 19.77
N LEU A 358 -22.30 17.57 18.57
CA LEU A 358 -21.50 18.78 18.33
C LEU A 358 -22.36 20.05 18.52
N PRO A 359 -21.85 21.07 19.24
CA PRO A 359 -22.52 22.37 19.34
C PRO A 359 -22.61 23.04 17.96
N ILE A 360 -23.64 23.86 17.77
CA ILE A 360 -23.91 24.58 16.51
C ILE A 360 -22.74 25.53 16.23
N ILE A 361 -21.79 25.11 15.39
CA ILE A 361 -20.79 26.03 14.84
C ILE A 361 -21.52 26.89 13.81
N LYS A 362 -21.89 28.12 14.20
CA LYS A 362 -22.28 29.16 13.24
C LYS A 362 -21.06 29.45 12.37
N ILE A 363 -20.91 28.75 11.25
CA ILE A 363 -19.88 29.04 10.26
C ILE A 363 -20.17 30.45 9.72
N PRO A 364 -19.26 31.42 9.88
CA PRO A 364 -19.45 32.74 9.30
C PRO A 364 -19.59 32.58 7.78
N LYS A 365 -20.69 33.08 7.20
CA LYS A 365 -20.97 33.05 5.76
C LYS A 365 -19.84 33.65 4.89
N ARG A 366 -18.85 34.32 5.48
CA ARG A 366 -17.70 34.94 4.79
C ARG A 366 -16.60 33.96 4.33
N LEU A 367 -16.60 32.69 4.73
CA LEU A 367 -15.61 31.70 4.26
C LEU A 367 -16.07 30.84 3.07
N ILE A 368 -17.20 31.16 2.45
CA ILE A 368 -17.66 30.55 1.19
C ILE A 368 -17.57 31.58 0.06
N LYS A 369 -16.36 32.09 -0.19
CA LYS A 369 -16.03 32.70 -1.48
C LYS A 369 -14.66 32.19 -1.91
N LYS A 370 -14.61 31.69 -3.15
CA LYS A 370 -13.45 31.16 -3.91
C LYS A 370 -13.02 29.72 -3.59
N LYS A 371 -13.70 28.77 -4.23
CA LYS A 371 -13.05 27.73 -5.03
C LYS A 371 -13.98 27.34 -6.18
N LYS A 372 -13.73 27.91 -7.36
CA LYS A 372 -14.08 27.30 -8.65
C LYS A 372 -13.08 26.16 -8.84
N CYS A 373 -13.40 24.99 -8.30
CA CYS A 373 -12.84 23.72 -8.73
C CYS A 373 -14.00 22.74 -8.75
N GLY A 374 -14.16 22.04 -9.88
CA GLY A 374 -15.15 21.01 -10.05
C GLY A 374 -14.99 19.90 -9.03
N VAL A 375 -16.14 19.26 -8.76
CA VAL A 375 -16.33 18.05 -7.94
C VAL A 375 -16.18 18.26 -6.43
N SER A 376 -17.16 17.71 -5.71
CA SER A 376 -17.30 17.64 -4.26
C SER A 376 -17.81 18.90 -3.55
N ARG A 377 -19.13 19.01 -3.48
CA ARG A 377 -19.79 19.43 -2.23
C ARG A 377 -20.90 18.47 -1.86
N ASN A 378 -20.62 17.71 -0.80
CA ASN A 378 -21.60 17.11 0.09
C ASN A 378 -22.74 18.09 0.38
N LYS A 379 -23.93 17.74 -0.07
CA LYS A 379 -25.13 17.73 0.76
C LYS A 379 -25.91 16.47 0.42
N CYS A 380 -26.36 15.78 1.47
CA CYS A 380 -27.44 14.82 1.40
C CYS A 380 -28.59 15.42 0.58
N ASP A 381 -28.88 14.82 -0.56
CA ASP A 381 -30.18 14.21 -0.88
C ASP A 381 -30.01 13.40 -2.17
N TYR A 382 -30.68 12.25 -2.24
CA TYR A 382 -30.65 11.31 -3.35
C TYR A 382 -31.05 11.98 -4.67
N GLY A 383 -30.22 11.82 -5.71
CA GLY A 383 -30.51 12.29 -7.07
C GLY A 383 -29.91 11.35 -8.13
N ILE A 384 -30.79 10.79 -8.95
CA ILE A 384 -30.54 9.85 -10.06
C ILE A 384 -29.70 10.53 -11.16
N ILE A 385 -28.74 9.81 -11.75
CA ILE A 385 -27.92 10.27 -12.89
C ILE A 385 -28.40 9.57 -14.15
N GLU A 386 -28.94 10.32 -15.12
CA GLU A 386 -29.14 9.87 -16.51
C GLU A 386 -27.93 10.24 -17.39
N SER A 387 -27.53 9.32 -18.26
CA SER A 387 -26.40 9.45 -19.20
C SER A 387 -26.87 9.83 -20.61
N THR A 388 -26.28 10.86 -21.22
CA THR A 388 -26.52 11.25 -22.62
C THR A 388 -25.63 10.47 -23.60
N VAL A 389 -26.21 9.96 -24.70
CA VAL A 389 -25.55 9.18 -25.76
C VAL A 389 -25.20 10.09 -26.96
N GLN A 390 -23.99 9.96 -27.52
CA GLN A 390 -23.49 10.71 -28.70
C GLN A 390 -23.99 10.11 -30.05
N THR A 391 -24.26 10.98 -31.04
CA THR A 391 -24.65 10.64 -32.43
C THR A 391 -23.45 10.22 -33.31
N LYS A 392 -23.63 9.21 -34.18
CA LYS A 392 -22.59 8.67 -35.09
C LYS A 392 -22.33 9.55 -36.32
N THR A 393 -21.07 9.59 -36.77
CA THR A 393 -20.58 10.32 -37.96
C THR A 393 -20.84 9.60 -39.29
N GLU A 394 -20.78 10.30 -40.42
CA GLU A 394 -20.98 9.71 -41.77
C GLU A 394 -19.92 8.65 -42.14
N LEU A 395 -18.66 8.85 -41.74
CA LEU A 395 -17.62 7.83 -41.90
C LEU A 395 -17.95 6.56 -41.10
N GLU A 396 -18.49 6.68 -39.88
CA GLU A 396 -18.94 5.54 -39.09
C GLU A 396 -20.12 4.82 -39.75
N LYS A 397 -21.06 5.55 -40.36
CA LYS A 397 -22.15 4.96 -41.15
C LYS A 397 -21.61 4.20 -42.37
N LEU A 398 -20.67 4.78 -43.13
CA LEU A 398 -20.03 4.10 -44.25
C LEU A 398 -19.23 2.87 -43.80
N PHE A 399 -18.49 2.97 -42.69
CA PHE A 399 -17.79 1.82 -42.12
C PHE A 399 -18.75 0.72 -41.67
N GLU A 400 -19.91 1.05 -41.09
CA GLU A 400 -20.94 0.09 -40.71
C GLU A 400 -21.60 -0.56 -41.93
N GLU A 401 -21.96 0.23 -42.94
CA GLU A 401 -22.57 -0.23 -44.19
C GLU A 401 -21.67 -1.24 -44.89
N PHE A 402 -20.40 -0.88 -45.10
CA PHE A 402 -19.46 -1.73 -45.82
C PHE A 402 -18.75 -2.73 -44.92
N ARG A 403 -19.01 -2.78 -43.61
CA ARG A 403 -18.25 -3.61 -42.64
C ARG A 403 -18.12 -5.07 -43.05
N PHE A 404 -19.19 -5.64 -43.62
CA PHE A 404 -19.27 -7.07 -43.93
C PHE A 404 -19.01 -7.41 -45.41
N LEU A 405 -18.85 -6.42 -46.28
CA LEU A 405 -18.59 -6.65 -47.71
C LEU A 405 -17.10 -6.91 -48.00
N GLY A 406 -16.83 -7.80 -48.97
CA GLY A 406 -15.48 -8.11 -49.45
C GLY A 406 -14.92 -7.04 -50.39
N PHE A 407 -13.58 -6.95 -50.50
CA PHE A 407 -12.88 -5.86 -51.21
C PHE A 407 -13.39 -5.63 -52.64
N ASN A 408 -13.49 -6.65 -53.49
CA ASN A 408 -13.89 -6.48 -54.90
C ASN A 408 -15.30 -5.88 -55.03
N ARG A 409 -16.25 -6.35 -54.21
CA ARG A 409 -17.63 -5.82 -54.19
C ARG A 409 -17.68 -4.41 -53.62
N THR A 410 -16.98 -4.15 -52.51
CA THR A 410 -16.87 -2.80 -51.94
C THR A 410 -16.20 -1.83 -52.92
N LEU A 411 -15.16 -2.25 -53.64
CA LEU A 411 -14.48 -1.45 -54.66
C LEU A 411 -15.42 -1.12 -55.82
N HIS A 412 -16.20 -2.09 -56.30
CA HIS A 412 -17.19 -1.85 -57.35
C HIS A 412 -18.25 -0.82 -56.91
N ASP A 413 -18.90 -1.05 -55.76
CA ASP A 413 -20.00 -0.22 -55.26
C ASP A 413 -19.51 1.20 -54.92
N LEU A 414 -18.38 1.31 -54.21
CA LEU A 414 -17.83 2.59 -53.81
C LEU A 414 -17.19 3.34 -54.97
N ARG A 415 -16.68 2.68 -56.01
CA ARG A 415 -16.19 3.35 -57.22
C ARG A 415 -17.31 4.11 -57.94
N LEU A 416 -18.51 3.53 -58.01
CA LEU A 416 -19.68 4.21 -58.57
C LEU A 416 -20.09 5.42 -57.71
N ARG A 417 -20.09 5.26 -56.38
CA ARG A 417 -20.41 6.34 -55.44
C ARG A 417 -19.34 7.44 -55.39
N LEU A 418 -18.07 7.10 -55.66
CA LEU A 418 -16.96 8.04 -55.71
C LEU A 418 -17.15 9.05 -56.85
N GLY A 419 -17.63 8.59 -58.02
CA GLY A 419 -17.98 9.45 -59.15
C GLY A 419 -19.22 10.33 -58.90
N ALA A 420 -20.14 9.87 -58.05
CA ALA A 420 -21.36 10.60 -57.70
C ALA A 420 -21.22 11.53 -56.47
N ALA A 421 -20.09 11.47 -55.76
CA ALA A 421 -19.87 12.22 -54.51
C ALA A 421 -19.45 13.68 -54.78
N SER A 422 -20.36 14.61 -54.48
CA SER A 422 -20.15 16.04 -54.68
C SER A 422 -19.09 16.65 -53.75
N SER A 423 -18.97 16.17 -52.49
CA SER A 423 -18.02 16.74 -51.54
C SER A 423 -16.69 15.98 -51.45
N PRO A 424 -15.55 16.69 -51.34
CA PRO A 424 -14.24 16.09 -51.11
C PRO A 424 -14.18 15.21 -49.84
N GLU A 425 -14.84 15.61 -48.76
CA GLU A 425 -14.86 14.86 -47.49
C GLU A 425 -15.53 13.50 -47.64
N ARG A 426 -16.60 13.42 -48.45
CA ARG A 426 -17.29 12.16 -48.74
C ARG A 426 -16.43 11.25 -49.59
N ARG A 427 -15.68 11.81 -50.57
CA ARG A 427 -14.70 11.04 -51.36
C ARG A 427 -13.54 10.53 -50.50
N ARG A 428 -13.04 11.35 -49.57
CA ARG A 428 -12.06 10.93 -48.55
C ARG A 428 -12.58 9.74 -47.74
N ASP A 429 -13.80 9.84 -47.21
CA ASP A 429 -14.39 8.80 -46.37
C ASP A 429 -14.58 7.48 -47.15
N ILE A 430 -14.97 7.59 -48.42
CA ILE A 430 -15.01 6.45 -49.35
C ILE A 430 -13.61 5.81 -49.50
N PHE A 431 -12.58 6.61 -49.79
CA PHE A 431 -11.21 6.10 -49.87
C PHE A 431 -10.75 5.46 -48.56
N MET A 432 -11.09 6.02 -47.40
CA MET A 432 -10.72 5.46 -46.10
C MET A 432 -11.36 4.09 -45.84
N VAL A 433 -12.61 3.89 -46.26
CA VAL A 433 -13.27 2.58 -46.24
C VAL A 433 -12.55 1.62 -47.19
N LEU A 434 -12.24 2.03 -48.42
CA LEU A 434 -11.53 1.21 -49.40
C LEU A 434 -10.14 0.78 -48.90
N VAL A 435 -9.36 1.72 -48.34
CA VAL A 435 -8.06 1.43 -47.72
C VAL A 435 -8.22 0.38 -46.62
N SER A 436 -9.24 0.50 -45.76
CA SER A 436 -9.49 -0.49 -44.71
C SER A 436 -9.77 -1.89 -45.27
N LYS A 437 -10.41 -1.97 -46.45
CA LYS A 437 -10.83 -3.22 -47.08
C LYS A 437 -9.74 -3.93 -47.85
N THR A 438 -8.64 -3.24 -48.18
CA THR A 438 -7.47 -3.89 -48.78
C THR A 438 -6.93 -5.01 -47.89
N GLY A 439 -6.98 -4.82 -46.56
CA GLY A 439 -6.38 -5.73 -45.59
C GLY A 439 -4.87 -5.92 -45.77
N GLY A 440 -4.19 -4.99 -46.47
CA GLY A 440 -2.77 -5.08 -46.80
C GLY A 440 -2.42 -6.10 -47.90
N ARG A 441 -3.41 -6.69 -48.59
CA ARG A 441 -3.15 -7.63 -49.70
C ARG A 441 -2.64 -6.87 -50.93
N SER A 442 -1.51 -7.28 -51.50
CA SER A 442 -0.84 -6.59 -52.61
C SER A 442 -1.76 -6.36 -53.83
N GLU A 443 -2.53 -7.37 -54.23
CA GLU A 443 -3.49 -7.29 -55.34
C GLU A 443 -4.59 -6.23 -55.10
N ALA A 444 -5.11 -6.17 -53.88
CA ALA A 444 -6.17 -5.21 -53.51
C ALA A 444 -5.63 -3.78 -53.39
N VAL A 445 -4.39 -3.63 -52.90
CA VAL A 445 -3.70 -2.34 -52.84
C VAL A 445 -3.38 -1.86 -54.25
N SER A 446 -2.94 -2.75 -55.14
CA SER A 446 -2.73 -2.44 -56.56
C SER A 446 -4.01 -1.94 -57.22
N ALA A 447 -5.12 -2.69 -57.09
CA ALA A 447 -6.41 -2.28 -57.64
C ALA A 447 -6.92 -0.93 -57.08
N LEU A 448 -6.70 -0.65 -55.79
CA LEU A 448 -7.03 0.64 -55.18
C LEU A 448 -6.15 1.77 -55.70
N LEU A 449 -4.84 1.55 -55.83
CA LEU A 449 -3.91 2.57 -56.34
C LEU A 449 -4.12 2.84 -57.83
N SER A 450 -4.49 1.84 -58.63
CA SER A 450 -4.92 2.05 -60.02
C SER A 450 -6.20 2.88 -60.13
N LEU A 451 -7.11 2.75 -59.16
CA LEU A 451 -8.26 3.66 -59.06
C LEU A 451 -7.79 5.06 -58.61
N ALA A 452 -6.97 5.15 -57.56
CA ALA A 452 -6.49 6.41 -57.00
C ALA A 452 -5.71 7.25 -58.02
N ALA A 453 -4.92 6.63 -58.91
CA ALA A 453 -4.21 7.32 -60.00
C ALA A 453 -5.16 8.13 -60.90
N ARG A 454 -6.40 7.65 -61.12
CA ARG A 454 -7.44 8.38 -61.88
C ARG A 454 -8.03 9.57 -61.11
N HIS A 455 -7.75 9.65 -59.81
CA HIS A 455 -8.18 10.69 -58.88
C HIS A 455 -6.98 11.50 -58.36
N ARG A 456 -5.89 11.61 -59.13
CA ARG A 456 -4.69 12.38 -58.75
C ARG A 456 -4.95 13.87 -58.48
N ASN A 457 -6.05 14.43 -59.01
CA ASN A 457 -6.46 15.83 -58.83
C ASN A 457 -7.25 16.09 -57.52
N GLU A 458 -7.40 15.09 -56.63
CA GLU A 458 -8.05 15.33 -55.33
C GLU A 458 -7.25 16.31 -54.45
N PRO A 459 -7.91 17.10 -53.57
CA PRO A 459 -7.22 18.01 -52.66
C PRO A 459 -6.09 17.33 -51.85
N VAL A 460 -4.97 18.03 -51.68
CA VAL A 460 -3.74 17.54 -51.02
C VAL A 460 -3.99 16.90 -49.65
N HIS A 461 -4.86 17.48 -48.83
CA HIS A 461 -5.17 16.94 -47.50
C HIS A 461 -5.92 15.59 -47.54
N ILE A 462 -6.66 15.32 -48.62
CA ILE A 462 -7.33 14.03 -48.85
C ILE A 462 -6.31 13.00 -49.32
N ARG A 463 -5.49 13.34 -50.32
CA ARG A 463 -4.41 12.48 -50.81
C ARG A 463 -3.50 12.07 -49.64
N ALA A 464 -3.12 13.02 -48.79
CA ALA A 464 -2.36 12.77 -47.56
C ALA A 464 -3.07 11.80 -46.59
N ALA A 465 -4.36 11.99 -46.30
CA ALA A 465 -5.11 11.09 -45.41
C ALA A 465 -5.13 9.64 -45.93
N VAL A 466 -5.31 9.47 -47.24
CA VAL A 466 -5.31 8.16 -47.91
C VAL A 466 -3.93 7.52 -47.87
N VAL A 467 -2.87 8.25 -48.25
CA VAL A 467 -1.48 7.76 -48.21
C VAL A 467 -1.07 7.36 -46.79
N ARG A 468 -1.35 8.19 -45.78
CA ARG A 468 -1.06 7.87 -44.36
C ARG A 468 -1.73 6.56 -43.92
N SER A 469 -2.99 6.37 -44.31
CA SER A 469 -3.76 5.16 -43.97
C SER A 469 -3.22 3.92 -44.70
N LEU A 470 -2.84 4.07 -45.97
CA LEU A 470 -2.24 3.00 -46.78
C LEU A 470 -0.90 2.54 -46.20
N VAL A 471 0.01 3.47 -45.90
CA VAL A 471 1.33 3.14 -45.33
C VAL A 471 1.19 2.28 -44.08
N LYS A 472 0.32 2.68 -43.15
CA LYS A 472 0.11 1.97 -41.87
C LYS A 472 -0.51 0.58 -42.03
N ARG A 473 -1.33 0.36 -43.06
CA ARG A 473 -2.15 -0.86 -43.22
C ARG A 473 -1.60 -1.83 -44.25
N ALA A 474 -0.78 -1.37 -45.18
CA ALA A 474 -0.40 -2.15 -46.37
C ALA A 474 1.11 -2.26 -46.61
N GLN A 475 1.97 -1.71 -45.73
CA GLN A 475 3.44 -1.82 -45.85
C GLN A 475 3.93 -1.44 -47.25
N VAL A 476 3.47 -0.28 -47.72
CA VAL A 476 3.55 0.12 -49.15
C VAL A 476 4.96 0.18 -49.73
N TRP A 477 6.00 0.26 -48.88
CA TRP A 477 7.40 0.19 -49.30
C TRP A 477 7.77 -1.15 -49.96
N ARG A 478 7.00 -2.22 -49.73
CA ARG A 478 7.18 -3.54 -50.37
C ARG A 478 6.44 -3.71 -51.71
N LEU A 479 5.74 -2.68 -52.18
CA LEU A 479 4.94 -2.79 -53.41
C LEU A 479 5.84 -2.96 -54.65
N PRO A 480 5.36 -3.70 -55.68
CA PRO A 480 5.99 -3.73 -57.00
C PRO A 480 6.24 -2.33 -57.56
N ALA A 481 7.25 -2.18 -58.42
CA ALA A 481 7.72 -0.86 -58.90
C ALA A 481 6.64 -0.06 -59.65
N ASP A 482 5.85 -0.72 -60.49
CA ASP A 482 4.71 -0.16 -61.21
C ASP A 482 3.61 0.35 -60.25
N VAL A 483 3.29 -0.43 -59.21
CA VAL A 483 2.29 -0.03 -58.20
C VAL A 483 2.82 1.07 -57.29
N TRP A 484 4.11 1.06 -56.98
CA TRP A 484 4.78 2.11 -56.22
C TRP A 484 4.76 3.45 -56.96
N ASN A 485 4.95 3.45 -58.28
CA ASN A 485 4.86 4.67 -59.08
C ASN A 485 3.45 5.27 -59.03
N ASN A 486 2.39 4.45 -59.05
CA ASN A 486 1.01 4.93 -58.86
C ASN A 486 0.80 5.60 -57.48
N LEU A 487 1.47 5.09 -56.43
CA LEU A 487 1.44 5.72 -55.11
C LEU A 487 2.15 7.08 -55.12
N LEU A 488 3.32 7.17 -55.76
CA LEU A 488 4.07 8.42 -55.87
C LEU A 488 3.31 9.47 -56.70
N GLU A 489 2.70 9.05 -57.81
CA GLU A 489 1.87 9.94 -58.65
C GLU A 489 0.63 10.43 -57.90
N PHE A 490 -0.05 9.55 -57.16
CA PHE A 490 -1.16 9.96 -56.30
C PHE A 490 -0.71 10.84 -55.12
N GLY A 491 0.52 10.65 -54.64
CA GLY A 491 1.13 11.42 -53.55
C GLY A 491 1.92 12.65 -54.01
N HIS A 492 1.76 13.08 -55.26
CA HIS A 492 2.40 14.30 -55.78
C HIS A 492 2.09 15.50 -54.86
N ASP A 493 3.04 16.41 -54.68
CA ASP A 493 2.98 17.58 -53.76
C ASP A 493 2.91 17.26 -52.25
N LEU A 494 2.95 15.98 -51.85
CA LEU A 494 2.99 15.59 -50.43
C LEU A 494 4.42 15.50 -49.86
N GLY A 495 5.42 16.00 -50.58
CA GLY A 495 6.83 15.98 -50.18
C GLY A 495 7.50 14.60 -50.18
N LEU A 496 6.95 13.63 -50.92
CA LEU A 496 7.49 12.26 -50.99
C LEU A 496 8.83 12.18 -51.73
N ASP A 497 9.13 13.16 -52.57
CA ASP A 497 10.38 13.35 -53.32
C ASP A 497 11.40 14.22 -52.56
N GLY A 498 11.06 14.67 -51.35
CA GLY A 498 11.89 15.58 -50.55
C GLY A 498 11.61 17.08 -50.76
N SER A 499 10.65 17.43 -51.62
CA SER A 499 10.15 18.80 -51.75
C SER A 499 9.33 19.24 -50.52
N THR A 500 9.05 20.53 -50.39
CA THR A 500 8.22 21.05 -49.29
C THR A 500 6.78 20.56 -49.46
N PRO A 501 6.20 19.82 -48.49
CA PRO A 501 4.86 19.27 -48.63
C PRO A 501 3.78 20.36 -48.57
N GLU A 502 2.79 20.29 -49.46
CA GLU A 502 1.59 21.13 -49.38
C GLU A 502 0.61 20.68 -48.28
N ALA A 503 0.75 19.43 -47.81
CA ALA A 503 -0.01 18.89 -46.68
C ALA A 503 0.80 17.85 -45.89
N ASP A 504 0.63 17.81 -44.57
CA ASP A 504 1.37 16.89 -43.68
C ASP A 504 1.13 15.42 -44.04
N CYS A 505 2.20 14.72 -44.44
CA CYS A 505 2.18 13.30 -44.81
C CYS A 505 3.50 12.58 -44.46
N LYS A 506 3.91 12.67 -43.18
CA LYS A 506 5.16 12.06 -42.67
C LYS A 506 5.25 10.56 -42.96
N GLU A 507 4.15 9.82 -42.82
CA GLU A 507 4.13 8.39 -43.09
C GLU A 507 4.45 8.06 -44.55
N GLY A 508 4.04 8.91 -45.48
CA GLY A 508 4.41 8.76 -46.88
C GLY A 508 5.93 8.89 -47.06
N LEU A 509 6.53 9.96 -46.54
CA LEU A 509 7.98 10.18 -46.57
C LEU A 509 8.74 9.03 -45.89
N HIS A 510 8.26 8.54 -44.73
CA HIS A 510 8.84 7.38 -44.05
C HIS A 510 8.83 6.13 -44.93
N ALA A 511 7.76 5.87 -45.68
CA ALA A 511 7.71 4.73 -46.59
C ALA A 511 8.76 4.84 -47.71
N VAL A 512 9.00 6.05 -48.24
CA VAL A 512 10.05 6.30 -49.23
C VAL A 512 11.43 6.06 -48.63
N VAL A 513 11.69 6.61 -47.44
CA VAL A 513 12.95 6.43 -46.71
C VAL A 513 13.21 4.95 -46.40
N ILE A 514 12.20 4.21 -45.93
CA ILE A 514 12.32 2.76 -45.69
C ILE A 514 12.69 2.05 -46.99
N ARG A 515 11.97 2.30 -48.09
CA ARG A 515 12.23 1.64 -49.37
C ARG A 515 13.65 1.92 -49.87
N GLN A 516 14.12 3.16 -49.74
CA GLN A 516 15.44 3.60 -50.18
C GLN A 516 16.57 3.03 -49.29
N LEU A 517 16.45 3.10 -47.96
CA LEU A 517 17.43 2.52 -47.05
C LEU A 517 17.52 0.99 -47.18
N LEU A 518 16.42 0.30 -47.50
CA LEU A 518 16.44 -1.14 -47.82
C LEU A 518 17.15 -1.44 -49.15
N ALA A 519 17.16 -0.50 -50.09
CA ALA A 519 17.95 -0.58 -51.31
C ALA A 519 19.43 -0.18 -51.12
N GLY A 520 19.80 0.33 -49.94
CA GLY A 520 21.17 0.70 -49.57
C GLY A 520 21.54 2.16 -49.82
N GLU A 521 20.67 2.95 -50.45
CA GLU A 521 20.94 4.34 -50.82
C GLU A 521 19.71 5.21 -50.53
N CYS A 522 19.91 6.41 -49.95
CA CYS A 522 18.83 7.38 -49.73
C CYS A 522 19.21 8.72 -50.35
N GLN A 523 18.34 9.25 -51.21
CA GLN A 523 18.65 10.46 -51.96
C GLN A 523 18.83 11.67 -51.03
N PRO A 524 19.72 12.64 -51.34
CA PRO A 524 20.01 13.76 -50.45
C PRO A 524 18.78 14.62 -50.10
N ALA A 525 17.91 14.90 -51.07
CA ALA A 525 16.70 15.69 -50.85
C ALA A 525 15.72 15.01 -49.86
N ILE A 526 15.50 13.71 -50.04
CA ILE A 526 14.64 12.89 -49.18
C ILE A 526 15.26 12.75 -47.78
N SER A 527 16.57 12.54 -47.70
CA SER A 527 17.31 12.47 -46.43
C SER A 527 17.22 13.78 -45.65
N ALA A 528 17.37 14.93 -46.32
CA ALA A 528 17.25 16.24 -45.69
C ALA A 528 15.82 16.50 -45.19
N ALA A 529 14.80 16.13 -45.97
CA ALA A 529 13.39 16.23 -45.55
C ALA A 529 13.10 15.34 -44.34
N PHE A 530 13.57 14.09 -44.36
CA PHE A 530 13.39 13.13 -43.26
C PHE A 530 14.05 13.60 -41.96
N LEU A 531 15.24 14.20 -42.04
CA LEU A 531 15.96 14.67 -40.86
C LEU A 531 15.33 15.89 -40.18
N LYS A 532 14.48 16.66 -40.87
CA LYS A 532 13.70 17.75 -40.24
C LYS A 532 12.68 17.21 -39.23
N GLU A 533 12.15 16.01 -39.47
CA GLU A 533 11.13 15.37 -38.63
C GLU A 533 11.48 13.89 -38.39
N PHE A 534 12.65 13.68 -37.80
CA PHE A 534 13.26 12.36 -37.65
C PHE A 534 12.37 11.34 -36.90
N SER A 535 12.39 10.09 -37.39
CA SER A 535 11.81 8.91 -36.71
C SER A 535 12.83 7.76 -36.65
N THR A 536 12.75 6.92 -35.62
CA THR A 536 13.50 5.64 -35.58
C THR A 536 12.89 4.55 -36.47
N LEU A 537 11.71 4.83 -37.03
CA LEU A 537 10.94 3.95 -37.92
C LEU A 537 10.48 2.64 -37.27
N THR A 538 10.44 2.58 -35.94
CA THR A 538 9.99 1.40 -35.18
C THR A 538 8.49 1.19 -35.15
N GLU A 539 7.73 2.22 -35.53
CA GLU A 539 6.29 2.16 -35.70
C GLU A 539 5.85 1.30 -36.90
N TYR A 540 6.78 0.87 -37.74
CA TYR A 540 6.53 0.06 -38.93
C TYR A 540 6.88 -1.42 -38.71
N SER A 541 6.02 -2.31 -39.23
CA SER A 541 6.22 -3.76 -39.12
C SER A 541 7.22 -4.27 -40.17
N LEU A 542 8.49 -4.37 -39.79
CA LEU A 542 9.60 -4.84 -40.62
C LEU A 542 10.08 -6.24 -40.19
N SER A 543 10.63 -7.00 -41.13
CA SER A 543 11.25 -8.32 -40.88
C SER A 543 12.62 -8.15 -40.20
N PRO A 544 13.15 -9.20 -39.54
CA PRO A 544 14.45 -9.13 -38.88
C PRO A 544 15.61 -8.69 -39.80
N ASN A 545 15.60 -9.10 -41.08
CA ASN A 545 16.63 -8.71 -42.03
C ASN A 545 16.51 -7.24 -42.45
N GLU A 546 15.29 -6.78 -42.74
CA GLU A 546 15.01 -5.36 -43.04
C GLU A 546 15.37 -4.46 -41.85
N LEU A 547 15.13 -4.90 -40.60
CA LEU A 547 15.52 -4.16 -39.41
C LEU A 547 17.04 -3.97 -39.31
N LEU A 548 17.84 -4.97 -39.68
CA LEU A 548 19.31 -4.86 -39.67
C LEU A 548 19.80 -3.88 -40.74
N GLN A 549 19.28 -3.99 -41.96
CA GLN A 549 19.62 -3.09 -43.06
C GLN A 549 19.21 -1.64 -42.76
N LEU A 550 17.99 -1.46 -42.27
CA LEU A 550 17.48 -0.16 -41.88
C LEU A 550 18.29 0.45 -40.73
N ALA A 551 18.64 -0.33 -39.71
CA ALA A 551 19.46 0.14 -38.60
C ALA A 551 20.84 0.60 -39.07
N ALA A 552 21.48 -0.11 -40.00
CA ALA A 552 22.76 0.30 -40.60
C ALA A 552 22.61 1.56 -41.45
N GLY A 553 21.57 1.64 -42.29
CA GLY A 553 21.28 2.79 -43.13
C GLY A 553 21.01 4.07 -42.33
N LEU A 554 20.18 3.99 -41.28
CA LEU A 554 19.92 5.12 -40.38
C LEU A 554 21.19 5.57 -39.63
N GLN A 555 22.04 4.62 -39.21
CA GLN A 555 23.31 4.94 -38.57
C GLN A 555 24.22 5.76 -39.50
N ASN A 556 24.40 5.29 -40.73
CA ASN A 556 25.24 5.95 -41.72
C ASN A 556 24.68 7.33 -42.08
N LEU A 557 23.36 7.44 -42.28
CA LEU A 557 22.68 8.69 -42.61
C LEU A 557 22.88 9.75 -41.51
N LEU A 558 22.63 9.39 -40.25
CA LEU A 558 22.77 10.30 -39.12
C LEU A 558 24.24 10.67 -38.84
N TYR A 559 25.15 9.70 -38.98
CA TYR A 559 26.57 9.94 -38.80
C TYR A 559 27.12 10.91 -39.85
N ALA A 560 26.82 10.67 -41.13
CA ALA A 560 27.21 11.56 -42.22
C ALA A 560 26.62 12.97 -42.06
N ALA A 561 25.34 13.06 -41.68
CA ALA A 561 24.68 14.35 -41.43
C ALA A 561 25.30 15.12 -40.25
N ALA A 562 25.78 14.42 -39.22
CA ALA A 562 26.42 15.06 -38.07
C ALA A 562 27.81 15.62 -38.38
N LEU A 563 28.57 15.00 -39.28
CA LEU A 563 29.96 15.40 -39.59
C LEU A 563 30.06 16.78 -40.25
N VAL A 564 29.09 17.11 -41.11
CA VAL A 564 29.10 18.35 -41.91
C VAL A 564 28.25 19.46 -41.30
N ALA A 565 27.63 19.21 -40.16
CA ALA A 565 26.70 20.14 -39.52
C ALA A 565 27.37 21.11 -38.52
N GLU A 566 26.69 22.22 -38.27
CA GLU A 566 26.98 23.12 -37.15
C GLU A 566 26.76 22.41 -35.80
N PRO A 567 27.44 22.82 -34.71
CA PRO A 567 27.47 22.08 -33.44
C PRO A 567 26.10 21.66 -32.91
N ASP A 568 25.11 22.56 -32.87
CA ASP A 568 23.77 22.26 -32.36
C ASP A 568 23.07 21.16 -33.17
N VAL A 569 23.13 21.27 -34.50
CA VAL A 569 22.54 20.31 -35.41
C VAL A 569 23.30 18.98 -35.35
N ALA A 570 24.63 19.01 -35.28
CA ALA A 570 25.46 17.82 -35.11
C ALA A 570 25.10 17.09 -33.81
N ALA A 571 24.87 17.82 -32.71
CA ALA A 571 24.46 17.25 -31.44
C ALA A 571 23.09 16.58 -31.49
N GLU A 572 22.12 17.23 -32.14
CA GLU A 572 20.78 16.67 -32.37
C GLU A 572 20.88 15.35 -33.15
N ARG A 573 21.64 15.33 -34.26
CA ARG A 573 21.85 14.15 -35.11
C ARG A 573 22.57 13.03 -34.38
N LEU A 574 23.59 13.34 -33.57
CA LEU A 574 24.27 12.35 -32.72
C LEU A 574 23.36 11.82 -31.61
N ASN A 575 22.46 12.63 -31.06
CA ASN A 575 21.48 12.15 -30.08
C ASN A 575 20.48 11.18 -30.73
N GLN A 576 19.97 11.52 -31.91
CA GLN A 576 19.13 10.65 -32.73
C GLN A 576 19.86 9.34 -33.08
N LEU A 577 21.16 9.41 -33.37
CA LEU A 577 21.98 8.21 -33.61
C LEU A 577 22.07 7.32 -32.37
N LEU A 578 22.24 7.89 -31.17
CA LEU A 578 22.19 7.12 -29.93
C LEU A 578 20.80 6.52 -29.66
N ASP A 579 19.72 7.18 -30.09
CA ASP A 579 18.35 6.62 -30.04
C ASP A 579 18.21 5.41 -30.95
N VAL A 580 18.70 5.50 -32.19
CA VAL A 580 18.73 4.36 -33.13
C VAL A 580 19.52 3.20 -32.54
N LEU A 581 20.76 3.43 -32.08
CA LEU A 581 21.60 2.36 -31.52
C LEU A 581 20.94 1.65 -30.33
N ASN A 582 20.29 2.41 -29.43
CA ASN A 582 19.58 1.86 -28.29
C ASN A 582 18.33 1.06 -28.73
N THR A 583 17.56 1.62 -29.66
CA THR A 583 16.32 1.04 -30.18
C THR A 583 16.56 -0.30 -30.87
N TYR A 584 17.63 -0.39 -31.66
CA TYR A 584 18.04 -1.60 -32.37
C TYR A 584 19.05 -2.47 -31.58
N ARG A 585 19.29 -2.16 -30.29
CA ARG A 585 20.18 -2.90 -29.37
C ARG A 585 21.61 -3.11 -29.89
N VAL A 586 22.15 -2.15 -30.62
CA VAL A 586 23.53 -2.18 -31.13
C VAL A 586 24.50 -1.80 -30.02
N CYS A 587 25.50 -2.66 -29.76
CA CYS A 587 26.48 -2.43 -28.70
C CYS A 587 27.50 -1.35 -29.10
N ILE A 588 27.61 -0.28 -28.31
CA ILE A 588 28.57 0.80 -28.51
C ILE A 588 29.89 0.46 -27.80
N LYS A 589 30.94 0.18 -28.56
CA LYS A 589 32.31 0.02 -28.04
C LYS A 589 32.98 1.39 -27.88
N ALA A 590 34.00 1.49 -27.03
CA ALA A 590 34.75 2.73 -26.81
C ALA A 590 35.47 3.23 -28.08
N THR A 591 35.86 2.31 -28.97
CA THR A 591 36.47 2.60 -30.28
C THR A 591 35.45 2.91 -31.38
N SER A 592 34.16 3.06 -31.05
CA SER A 592 33.11 3.33 -32.04
C SER A 592 33.31 4.71 -32.67
N PRO A 593 33.12 4.86 -34.00
CA PRO A 593 33.14 6.15 -34.68
C PRO A 593 32.20 7.20 -34.06
N VAL A 594 31.09 6.76 -33.45
CA VAL A 594 30.13 7.63 -32.76
C VAL A 594 30.75 8.27 -31.52
N VAL A 595 31.56 7.53 -30.77
CA VAL A 595 32.31 8.09 -29.62
C VAL A 595 33.33 9.10 -30.13
N GLY A 596 34.03 8.80 -31.23
CA GLY A 596 34.95 9.75 -31.88
C GLY A 596 34.27 11.03 -32.35
N ALA A 597 33.07 10.94 -32.95
CA ALA A 597 32.30 12.10 -33.38
C ALA A 597 31.81 12.95 -32.20
N ILE A 598 31.38 12.33 -31.09
CA ILE A 598 31.00 13.06 -29.87
C ILE A 598 32.21 13.75 -29.25
N VAL A 599 33.39 13.12 -29.27
CA VAL A 599 34.64 13.77 -28.82
C VAL A 599 34.99 14.96 -29.70
N SER A 600 34.92 14.80 -31.03
CA SER A 600 35.16 15.89 -31.98
C SER A 600 34.17 17.04 -31.79
N LEU A 601 32.90 16.74 -31.50
CA LEU A 601 31.89 17.74 -31.18
C LEU A 601 32.22 18.46 -29.87
N ALA A 602 32.60 17.72 -28.82
CA ALA A 602 32.98 18.31 -27.53
C ALA A 602 34.20 19.24 -27.63
N SER A 603 35.13 18.96 -28.55
CA SER A 603 36.26 19.85 -28.83
C SER A 603 35.85 21.13 -29.58
N ARG A 604 34.76 21.11 -30.35
CA ARG A 604 34.21 22.29 -31.02
C ARG A 604 33.32 23.11 -30.09
N ASP A 605 32.44 22.44 -29.35
CA ASP A 605 31.53 23.04 -28.37
C ASP A 605 31.21 22.03 -27.25
N ALA A 606 31.78 22.28 -26.07
CA ALA A 606 31.64 21.40 -24.91
C ALA A 606 30.25 21.46 -24.26
N GLU A 607 29.57 22.62 -24.31
CA GLU A 607 28.24 22.78 -23.72
C GLU A 607 27.19 22.02 -24.53
N VAL A 608 27.27 22.11 -25.85
CA VAL A 608 26.39 21.42 -26.78
C VAL A 608 26.61 19.89 -26.72
N ALA A 609 27.85 19.43 -26.59
CA ALA A 609 28.15 18.00 -26.45
C ALA A 609 27.78 17.40 -25.08
N ARG A 610 27.60 18.23 -24.05
CA ARG A 610 27.40 17.79 -22.65
C ARG A 610 26.28 16.75 -22.48
N PRO A 611 25.06 16.91 -23.04
CA PRO A 611 23.99 15.93 -22.87
C PRO A 611 24.35 14.54 -23.42
N LEU A 612 25.09 14.49 -24.53
CA LEU A 612 25.55 13.25 -25.17
C LEU A 612 26.59 12.54 -24.30
N LEU A 613 27.57 13.28 -23.77
CA LEU A 613 28.59 12.75 -22.86
C LEU A 613 27.95 12.19 -21.58
N GLN A 614 26.96 12.88 -21.01
CA GLN A 614 26.19 12.39 -19.87
C GLN A 614 25.48 11.08 -20.19
N ARG A 615 24.83 10.98 -21.35
CA ARG A 615 24.13 9.78 -21.79
C ARG A 615 25.06 8.58 -21.90
N LEU A 616 26.23 8.74 -22.56
CA LEU A 616 27.25 7.70 -22.64
C LEU A 616 27.77 7.26 -21.27
N TYR A 617 28.01 8.24 -20.39
CA TYR A 617 28.48 7.94 -19.04
C TYR A 617 27.44 7.11 -18.26
N HIS A 618 26.16 7.45 -18.29
CA HIS A 618 25.11 6.67 -17.61
C HIS A 618 24.98 5.25 -18.19
N ALA A 619 25.14 5.11 -19.50
CA ALA A 619 25.17 3.83 -20.20
C ALA A 619 26.43 2.99 -19.94
N LYS A 620 27.42 3.51 -19.19
CA LYS A 620 28.71 2.87 -18.91
C LYS A 620 29.59 2.65 -20.15
N VAL A 621 29.43 3.49 -21.18
CA VAL A 621 30.21 3.42 -22.43
C VAL A 621 31.39 4.38 -22.34
N ALA A 622 32.59 3.93 -22.76
CA ALA A 622 33.82 4.73 -22.89
C ALA A 622 34.20 5.58 -21.66
N ARG A 623 33.84 5.14 -20.43
CA ARG A 623 34.05 5.94 -19.20
C ARG A 623 35.51 6.22 -18.88
N ARG A 624 36.44 5.37 -19.32
CA ARG A 624 37.88 5.55 -19.10
C ARG A 624 38.43 6.55 -20.12
N GLU A 625 38.05 6.39 -21.37
CA GLU A 625 38.51 7.17 -22.52
C GLU A 625 37.97 8.61 -22.46
N LEU A 626 36.72 8.78 -22.05
CA LEU A 626 36.05 10.09 -21.91
C LEU A 626 36.23 10.70 -20.50
N LEU A 627 37.16 10.20 -19.69
CA LEU A 627 37.24 10.55 -18.27
C LEU A 627 37.44 12.05 -18.05
N ARG A 628 38.42 12.67 -18.72
CA ARG A 628 38.74 14.10 -18.54
C ARG A 628 37.63 15.01 -19.05
N LEU A 629 37.08 14.72 -20.23
CA LEU A 629 35.92 15.43 -20.78
C LEU A 629 34.71 15.38 -19.83
N ASN A 630 34.44 14.21 -19.24
CA ASN A 630 33.36 14.10 -18.25
C ASN A 630 33.64 14.91 -16.97
N LEU A 631 34.89 15.11 -16.56
CA LEU A 631 35.22 15.88 -15.34
C LEU A 631 35.02 17.39 -15.48
N GLU A 632 35.02 17.91 -16.71
CA GLU A 632 34.78 19.33 -16.98
C GLU A 632 33.39 19.76 -16.48
N PHE A 633 32.38 18.91 -16.69
CA PHE A 633 30.99 19.21 -16.29
C PHE A 633 30.42 18.27 -15.21
N ARG A 634 31.04 17.12 -14.91
CA ARG A 634 30.54 16.14 -13.93
C ARG A 634 31.59 15.80 -12.87
N ARG A 635 31.36 16.32 -11.67
CA ARG A 635 32.24 16.13 -10.49
C ARG A 635 31.52 15.43 -9.34
N ASP A 636 30.68 14.44 -9.66
CA ASP A 636 29.97 13.64 -8.66
C ASP A 636 30.85 12.52 -8.08
N GLN A 637 30.40 11.88 -7.00
CA GLN A 637 31.19 10.85 -6.31
C GLN A 637 31.59 9.71 -7.26
N ALA A 638 30.74 9.37 -8.24
CA ALA A 638 30.99 8.29 -9.18
C ALA A 638 32.11 8.65 -10.17
N SER A 639 32.09 9.87 -10.74
CA SER A 639 33.15 10.33 -11.65
C SER A 639 34.47 10.42 -10.91
N LEU A 640 34.51 11.00 -9.71
CA LEU A 640 35.74 11.11 -8.92
C LEU A 640 36.32 9.76 -8.47
N ILE A 641 35.47 8.76 -8.15
CA ILE A 641 35.95 7.39 -7.90
C ILE A 641 36.52 6.77 -9.19
N ASN A 642 35.95 7.09 -10.35
CA ASN A 642 36.48 6.65 -11.65
C ASN A 642 37.87 7.25 -11.90
N VAL A 643 38.08 8.53 -11.53
CA VAL A 643 39.40 9.18 -11.55
C VAL A 643 40.39 8.45 -10.67
N LEU A 644 40.03 8.17 -9.41
CA LEU A 644 40.91 7.40 -8.52
C LEU A 644 41.29 6.02 -9.09
N ARG A 645 40.44 5.40 -9.90
CA ARG A 645 40.71 4.09 -10.50
C ARG A 645 41.63 4.15 -11.72
N HIS A 646 41.67 5.27 -12.44
CA HIS A 646 42.23 5.29 -13.80
C HIS A 646 43.22 6.44 -14.09
N ASP A 647 43.06 7.63 -13.51
CA ASP A 647 43.96 8.77 -13.76
C ASP A 647 44.03 9.70 -12.53
N LEU A 648 44.96 9.47 -11.61
CA LEU A 648 45.09 10.28 -10.39
C LEU A 648 45.51 11.73 -10.67
N LEU A 649 46.21 11.99 -11.79
CA LEU A 649 46.74 13.31 -12.11
C LEU A 649 45.64 14.30 -12.50
N ALA A 650 44.47 13.80 -12.86
CA ALA A 650 43.29 14.64 -13.13
C ALA A 650 42.64 15.22 -11.85
N LEU A 651 43.15 14.91 -10.65
CA LEU A 651 42.63 15.45 -9.38
C LEU A 651 43.45 16.65 -8.89
N ASP A 652 42.77 17.77 -8.73
CA ASP A 652 43.26 18.95 -8.01
C ASP A 652 42.63 19.01 -6.60
N TYR A 653 43.47 19.10 -5.57
CA TYR A 653 43.03 19.10 -4.17
C TYR A 653 42.23 20.36 -3.81
N LYS A 654 42.52 21.52 -4.44
CA LYS A 654 41.77 22.76 -4.20
C LYS A 654 40.38 22.64 -4.79
N GLN A 655 40.29 22.30 -6.08
CA GLN A 655 39.01 22.06 -6.75
C GLN A 655 38.17 21.00 -6.02
N PHE A 656 38.82 19.93 -5.52
CA PHE A 656 38.12 18.91 -4.74
C PHE A 656 37.64 19.42 -3.38
N GLY A 657 38.42 20.23 -2.66
CA GLY A 657 37.99 20.89 -1.44
C GLY A 657 36.80 21.85 -1.67
N ASP A 658 36.82 22.59 -2.78
CA ASP A 658 35.70 23.45 -3.19
C ASP A 658 34.45 22.62 -3.51
N ILE A 659 34.58 21.47 -4.18
CA ILE A 659 33.46 20.57 -4.46
C ILE A 659 32.84 20.07 -3.14
N ILE A 660 33.66 19.64 -2.18
CA ILE A 660 33.19 19.14 -0.88
C ILE A 660 32.41 20.21 -0.10
N THR A 661 32.79 21.49 -0.27
CA THR A 661 32.21 22.60 0.50
C THR A 661 31.06 23.30 -0.20
N SER A 662 30.99 23.27 -1.53
CA SER A 662 29.93 23.90 -2.33
C SER A 662 28.71 23.00 -2.57
N HIS A 663 28.90 21.67 -2.65
CA HIS A 663 27.80 20.77 -3.00
C HIS A 663 27.07 20.17 -1.78
N LYS A 664 25.75 20.02 -1.90
CA LYS A 664 24.90 19.29 -0.93
C LYS A 664 25.07 17.76 -0.99
N THR A 665 25.89 17.24 -1.90
CA THR A 665 26.05 15.80 -2.15
C THR A 665 27.07 15.17 -1.19
N ASN A 666 26.87 13.87 -0.89
CA ASN A 666 27.72 13.12 0.03
C ASN A 666 28.84 12.38 -0.71
N PHE A 667 30.11 12.62 -0.32
CA PHE A 667 31.31 11.99 -0.88
C PHE A 667 31.95 10.93 0.05
N ASP A 668 31.21 10.41 1.04
CA ASP A 668 31.69 9.47 2.06
C ASP A 668 32.45 8.26 1.50
N THR A 669 32.01 7.68 0.37
CA THR A 669 32.67 6.50 -0.21
C THR A 669 34.03 6.87 -0.78
N LEU A 670 34.10 8.01 -1.47
CA LEU A 670 35.34 8.54 -2.04
C LEU A 670 36.35 8.90 -0.94
N ILE A 671 35.90 9.68 0.06
CA ILE A 671 36.72 10.05 1.22
C ILE A 671 37.21 8.82 1.97
N SER A 672 36.35 7.81 2.17
CA SER A 672 36.79 6.57 2.80
C SER A 672 37.87 5.87 1.97
N LYS A 673 37.79 5.85 0.64
CA LYS A 673 38.84 5.27 -0.21
C LYS A 673 40.15 6.04 -0.11
N LEU A 674 40.11 7.38 -0.08
CA LEU A 674 41.28 8.22 0.16
C LEU A 674 41.91 7.92 1.52
N SER A 675 41.11 7.90 2.61
CA SER A 675 41.61 7.64 3.96
C SER A 675 42.24 6.26 4.15
N ILE A 676 41.77 5.25 3.40
CA ILE A 676 42.22 3.86 3.54
C ILE A 676 43.44 3.61 2.65
N TYR A 677 43.32 3.90 1.35
CA TYR A 677 44.31 3.49 0.36
C TYR A 677 45.36 4.56 0.07
N PHE A 678 45.09 5.83 0.38
CA PHE A 678 45.97 6.97 0.09
C PHE A 678 46.38 7.80 1.33
N PRO A 679 46.56 7.22 2.54
CA PRO A 679 46.67 8.00 3.78
C PRO A 679 47.92 8.88 3.86
N LYS A 680 48.99 8.55 3.11
CA LYS A 680 50.28 9.26 3.08
C LYS A 680 50.56 9.97 1.75
N ASP A 681 49.62 9.94 0.80
CA ASP A 681 49.81 10.62 -0.48
C ASP A 681 49.75 12.14 -0.29
N ALA A 682 50.62 12.87 -0.99
CA ALA A 682 50.72 14.33 -0.92
C ALA A 682 49.36 15.01 -1.16
N PHE A 683 48.56 14.48 -2.09
CA PHE A 683 47.20 14.94 -2.36
C PHE A 683 46.31 14.97 -1.10
N VAL A 684 46.32 13.90 -0.31
CA VAL A 684 45.48 13.80 0.91
C VAL A 684 45.96 14.75 1.99
N THR A 685 47.28 14.89 2.17
CA THR A 685 47.87 15.84 3.11
C THR A 685 47.49 17.28 2.75
N GLN A 686 47.63 17.68 1.48
CA GLN A 686 47.26 19.01 1.01
C GLN A 686 45.75 19.25 1.12
N LEU A 687 44.93 18.25 0.81
CA LEU A 687 43.48 18.32 0.97
C LEU A 687 43.08 18.55 2.44
N ARG A 688 43.73 17.88 3.41
CA ARG A 688 43.46 18.08 4.84
C ARG A 688 43.74 19.52 5.27
N ILE A 689 44.90 20.05 4.87
CA ILE A 689 45.32 21.43 5.16
C ILE A 689 44.31 22.42 4.57
N TYR A 690 43.97 22.24 3.29
CA TYR A 690 43.03 23.10 2.60
C TYR A 690 41.62 23.07 3.21
N LEU A 691 41.10 21.90 3.61
CA LEU A 691 39.81 21.80 4.30
C LEU A 691 39.82 22.48 5.68
N LYS A 692 40.95 22.46 6.41
CA LYS A 692 41.10 23.23 7.67
C LYS A 692 41.08 24.74 7.38
N GLN A 693 41.76 25.18 6.32
CA GLN A 693 41.82 26.59 5.91
C GLN A 693 40.46 27.14 5.48
N ILE A 694 39.67 26.40 4.69
CA ILE A 694 38.32 26.85 4.27
C ILE A 694 37.41 27.14 5.47
N PHE A 695 37.55 26.39 6.56
CA PHE A 695 36.79 26.65 7.78
C PHE A 695 37.20 27.98 8.44
N LEU A 696 38.51 28.25 8.50
CA LEU A 696 39.04 29.50 9.07
C LEU A 696 38.57 30.72 8.28
N GLU A 697 38.60 30.64 6.95
CA GLU A 697 38.25 31.76 6.06
C GLU A 697 36.75 32.07 6.05
N LYS A 698 35.88 31.08 6.27
CA LYS A 698 34.41 31.23 6.17
C LYS A 698 33.67 31.14 7.51
N LYS A 699 34.37 31.40 8.61
CA LYS A 699 33.90 31.24 10.01
C LYS A 699 32.57 31.95 10.32
N GLU A 700 32.28 33.08 9.67
CA GLU A 700 31.11 33.92 9.97
C GLU A 700 29.87 33.61 9.11
N ASN A 701 30.01 32.87 7.99
CA ASN A 701 28.93 32.66 7.01
C ASN A 701 28.77 31.20 6.53
N ILE A 702 29.35 30.20 7.21
CA ILE A 702 29.20 28.78 6.84
C ILE A 702 27.81 28.23 7.22
N ASP A 703 27.10 27.71 6.22
CA ASP A 703 25.88 26.92 6.42
C ASP A 703 26.15 25.67 7.28
N GLN A 704 25.24 25.34 8.20
CA GLN A 704 25.40 24.24 9.15
C GLN A 704 25.54 22.85 8.47
N ILE A 705 24.95 22.67 7.29
CA ILE A 705 25.09 21.46 6.46
C ILE A 705 26.51 21.39 5.87
N VAL A 706 27.04 22.50 5.37
CA VAL A 706 28.40 22.58 4.83
C VAL A 706 29.41 22.27 5.93
N LEU A 707 29.24 22.85 7.13
CA LEU A 707 30.07 22.54 8.30
C LEU A 707 30.04 21.05 8.64
N ALA A 708 28.85 20.45 8.63
CA ALA A 708 28.69 19.03 8.96
C ALA A 708 29.33 18.10 7.91
N ASN A 709 29.34 18.50 6.63
CA ASN A 709 29.99 17.76 5.55
C ASN A 709 31.52 17.88 5.59
N LEU A 710 32.01 19.10 5.85
CA LEU A 710 33.44 19.39 6.02
C LEU A 710 34.01 18.62 7.22
N ALA A 711 33.39 18.75 8.39
CA ALA A 711 33.83 18.05 9.60
C ALA A 711 33.78 16.53 9.45
N ARG A 712 32.80 16.00 8.72
CA ARG A 712 32.68 14.56 8.44
C ARG A 712 33.80 14.05 7.54
N SER A 713 34.13 14.81 6.50
CA SER A 713 35.22 14.47 5.56
C SER A 713 36.57 14.57 6.27
N LEU A 714 36.80 15.67 6.98
CA LEU A 714 38.01 15.91 7.76
C LEU A 714 38.19 14.82 8.82
N ALA A 715 37.18 14.49 9.63
CA ALA A 715 37.27 13.42 10.64
C ALA A 715 37.69 12.06 10.04
N SER A 716 37.25 11.76 8.81
CA SER A 716 37.63 10.52 8.12
C SER A 716 39.06 10.57 7.57
N LEU A 717 39.50 11.74 7.10
CA LEU A 717 40.84 11.94 6.53
C LEU A 717 41.92 12.02 7.60
N LEU A 718 41.67 12.67 8.75
CA LEU A 718 42.66 12.86 9.81
C LEU A 718 43.18 11.53 10.39
N GLY A 719 42.36 10.48 10.40
CA GLY A 719 42.80 9.14 10.80
C GLY A 719 43.38 9.13 12.21
N ARG A 720 44.66 8.74 12.33
CA ARG A 720 45.41 8.67 13.60
C ARG A 720 45.69 10.04 14.21
N ASP A 721 45.79 11.08 13.38
CA ASP A 721 46.11 12.44 13.81
C ASP A 721 44.88 13.14 14.40
N PHE A 722 43.71 12.50 14.39
CA PHE A 722 42.43 13.10 14.77
C PHE A 722 42.41 13.64 16.22
N GLU A 723 42.90 12.88 17.21
CA GLU A 723 42.87 13.33 18.60
C GLU A 723 43.87 14.46 18.87
N THR A 724 45.08 14.35 18.30
CA THR A 724 46.12 15.39 18.38
C THR A 724 45.62 16.70 17.76
N ASP A 725 45.06 16.63 16.55
CA ASP A 725 44.45 17.78 15.88
C ASP A 725 43.28 18.36 16.67
N LEU A 726 42.43 17.51 17.25
CA LEU A 726 41.29 17.97 18.05
C LEU A 726 41.75 18.71 19.31
N GLN A 727 42.83 18.26 19.95
CA GLN A 727 43.45 18.94 21.10
C GLN A 727 44.06 20.28 20.70
N GLU A 728 44.79 20.33 19.58
CA GLU A 728 45.33 21.59 19.03
C GLU A 728 44.23 22.59 18.68
N LEU A 729 43.09 22.11 18.16
CA LEU A 729 41.94 22.96 17.89
C LEU A 729 41.23 23.42 19.18
N ASP A 730 41.26 22.63 20.24
CA ASP A 730 40.68 22.98 21.54
C ASP A 730 41.48 24.10 22.24
N THR A 731 42.80 24.17 22.05
CA THR A 731 43.65 25.23 22.64
C THR A 731 43.49 26.59 21.97
N LYS A 732 43.03 26.61 20.70
CA LYS A 732 42.79 27.85 19.91
C LYS A 732 41.50 28.62 20.29
N GLY A 733 40.81 28.23 21.37
CA GLY A 733 39.77 29.04 22.02
C GLY A 733 38.38 29.05 21.35
N THR A 734 37.65 30.17 21.52
CA THR A 734 36.25 30.36 21.05
C THR A 734 36.07 30.15 19.55
N ASP A 735 37.12 30.39 18.79
CA ASP A 735 37.10 30.50 17.33
C ASP A 735 36.90 29.16 16.63
N MET A 736 37.35 28.08 17.25
CA MET A 736 37.25 26.72 16.74
C MET A 736 36.12 25.91 17.37
N ARG A 737 35.26 26.51 18.22
CA ARG A 737 34.21 25.78 18.95
C ARG A 737 33.21 25.05 18.04
N HIS A 738 32.82 25.66 16.92
CA HIS A 738 31.86 25.05 16.00
C HIS A 738 32.46 23.87 15.22
N LEU A 739 33.70 23.99 14.71
CA LEU A 739 34.40 22.91 14.03
C LEU A 739 34.72 21.76 14.99
N THR A 740 35.26 22.06 16.18
CA THR A 740 35.57 21.03 17.18
C THR A 740 34.32 20.28 17.63
N ALA A 741 33.19 20.96 17.84
CA ALA A 741 31.91 20.29 18.13
C ALA A 741 31.43 19.39 16.97
N ALA A 742 31.58 19.86 15.72
CA ALA A 742 31.22 19.10 14.53
C ALA A 742 32.15 17.89 14.29
N LEU A 743 33.45 18.03 14.58
CA LEU A 743 34.44 16.94 14.52
C LEU A 743 34.14 15.87 15.56
N ARG A 744 33.88 16.26 16.83
CA ARG A 744 33.48 15.33 17.88
C ARG A 744 32.23 14.53 17.51
N ALA A 745 31.24 15.17 16.90
CA ALA A 745 30.04 14.48 16.40
C ALA A 745 30.33 13.39 15.35
N ASN A 746 31.48 13.48 14.65
CA ASN A 746 31.94 12.53 13.64
C ASN A 746 33.14 11.68 14.10
N ALA A 747 33.51 11.71 15.39
CA ALA A 747 34.66 10.96 15.93
C ALA A 747 34.62 9.45 15.62
N HIS A 748 33.41 8.90 15.50
CA HIS A 748 33.15 7.51 15.14
C HIS A 748 33.60 7.11 13.71
N ARG A 749 34.10 8.06 12.92
CA ARG A 749 34.63 7.88 11.56
C ARG A 749 36.15 7.99 11.47
N ALA A 750 36.81 8.51 12.50
CA ALA A 750 38.25 8.49 12.59
C ALA A 750 38.75 7.05 12.70
N ARG A 751 39.98 6.81 12.24
CA ARG A 751 40.63 5.50 12.22
C ARG A 751 42.03 5.61 12.83
N PRO A 752 42.31 4.98 13.98
CA PRO A 752 41.46 4.06 14.74
C PRO A 752 40.23 4.72 15.38
N ALA A 753 39.26 3.90 15.77
CA ALA A 753 38.02 4.38 16.38
C ALA A 753 38.30 5.06 17.73
N VAL A 754 37.72 6.23 17.93
CA VAL A 754 37.98 7.03 19.13
C VAL A 754 37.10 6.59 20.30
N ALA A 755 37.71 6.46 21.48
CA ALA A 755 37.03 6.11 22.73
C ALA A 755 36.21 7.30 23.28
N VAL A 756 35.04 7.58 22.68
CA VAL A 756 34.18 8.74 23.04
C VAL A 756 33.85 8.82 24.55
N ALA A 757 33.82 7.70 25.26
CA ALA A 757 33.57 7.66 26.70
C ALA A 757 34.70 8.29 27.53
N SER A 758 35.96 8.14 27.11
CA SER A 758 37.13 8.67 27.83
C SER A 758 37.16 10.20 27.83
N TRP A 759 36.51 10.83 26.85
CA TRP A 759 36.40 12.28 26.76
C TRP A 759 35.45 12.90 27.81
N GLY A 760 34.55 12.11 28.39
CA GLY A 760 33.44 12.58 29.22
C GLY A 760 32.25 13.12 28.41
N TRP A 761 31.02 12.80 28.84
CA TRP A 761 29.79 13.07 28.07
C TRP A 761 29.53 14.55 27.74
N ARG A 762 29.99 15.46 28.60
CA ARG A 762 29.89 16.91 28.37
C ARG A 762 30.79 17.36 27.23
N ARG A 763 32.04 16.87 27.18
CA ARG A 763 33.03 17.22 26.16
C ARG A 763 32.69 16.56 24.81
N ALA A 764 32.31 15.29 24.82
CA ALA A 764 31.96 14.54 23.61
C ALA A 764 30.78 15.14 22.82
N GLY A 765 29.81 15.72 23.52
CA GLY A 765 28.61 16.31 22.93
C GLY A 765 27.53 15.28 22.58
N VAL A 766 26.26 15.72 22.62
CA VAL A 766 25.09 14.82 22.57
C VAL A 766 25.04 13.94 21.31
N LYS A 767 25.50 14.45 20.16
CA LYS A 767 25.47 13.70 18.88
C LYS A 767 26.50 12.58 18.82
N ALA A 768 27.73 12.80 19.30
CA ALA A 768 28.75 11.76 19.40
C ALA A 768 28.29 10.64 20.34
N VAL A 769 27.74 11.05 21.50
CA VAL A 769 27.20 10.16 22.52
C VAL A 769 26.00 9.34 22.00
N ALA A 770 25.06 9.98 21.31
CA ALA A 770 23.94 9.29 20.67
C ALA A 770 24.42 8.26 19.64
N THR A 771 25.44 8.60 18.85
CA THR A 771 26.02 7.69 17.87
C THR A 771 26.69 6.50 18.53
N ARG A 772 27.45 6.71 19.61
CA ARG A 772 28.06 5.62 20.41
C ARG A 772 27.00 4.73 21.06
N ALA A 773 25.94 5.31 21.63
CA ALA A 773 24.85 4.54 22.24
C ALA A 773 24.11 3.67 21.22
N MET A 774 23.75 4.24 20.07
CA MET A 774 23.04 3.50 19.02
C MET A 774 23.91 2.42 18.34
N ARG A 775 25.24 2.59 18.30
CA ARG A 775 26.20 1.58 17.82
C ARG A 775 26.63 0.59 18.89
N GLY A 776 26.35 0.86 20.17
CA GLY A 776 26.89 0.11 21.30
C GLY A 776 26.57 -1.37 21.30
N ARG A 777 27.51 -2.13 21.86
CA ARG A 777 27.42 -3.57 22.13
C ARG A 777 26.33 -3.84 23.15
N GLN A 778 25.65 -4.98 23.06
CA GLN A 778 24.56 -5.30 23.98
C GLN A 778 25.05 -5.46 25.42
N ALA A 779 26.24 -6.06 25.63
CA ALA A 779 26.86 -6.21 26.94
C ALA A 779 27.03 -4.88 27.69
N GLU A 780 27.31 -3.79 26.97
CA GLU A 780 27.56 -2.46 27.54
C GLU A 780 26.29 -1.60 27.69
N ARG A 781 25.14 -2.03 27.14
CA ARG A 781 23.96 -1.15 27.00
C ARG A 781 23.36 -0.72 28.34
N ALA A 782 23.29 -1.61 29.31
CA ALA A 782 22.68 -1.31 30.61
C ALA A 782 23.50 -0.25 31.36
N GLU A 783 24.82 -0.46 31.43
CA GLU A 783 25.76 0.48 32.03
C GLU A 783 25.75 1.83 31.31
N LEU A 784 25.81 1.80 29.97
CA LEU A 784 25.74 3.02 29.17
C LEU A 784 24.41 3.76 29.38
N THR A 785 23.28 3.05 29.48
CA THR A 785 21.96 3.66 29.76
C THR A 785 21.96 4.36 31.12
N ARG A 786 22.51 3.71 32.16
CA ARG A 786 22.62 4.29 33.51
C ARG A 786 23.49 5.55 33.50
N ALA A 787 24.68 5.47 32.90
CA ALA A 787 25.59 6.61 32.76
C ALA A 787 24.95 7.79 31.99
N LEU A 788 24.19 7.50 30.94
CA LEU A 788 23.50 8.52 30.15
C LEU A 788 22.29 9.12 30.90
N ALA A 789 21.58 8.34 31.71
CA ALA A 789 20.43 8.81 32.49
C ALA A 789 20.85 9.75 33.64
N ALA A 790 22.11 9.65 34.10
CA ALA A 790 22.66 10.53 35.13
C ALA A 790 22.70 12.01 34.71
N HIS A 791 22.74 12.33 33.42
CA HIS A 791 22.83 13.71 32.92
C HIS A 791 21.59 14.19 32.18
N ARG A 792 21.10 15.39 32.55
CA ARG A 792 19.90 16.03 31.97
C ARG A 792 19.96 16.22 30.44
N ARG A 793 21.16 16.35 29.85
CA ARG A 793 21.36 16.58 28.40
C ARG A 793 21.30 15.28 27.57
N THR A 794 21.58 14.13 28.16
CA THR A 794 21.64 12.82 27.50
C THR A 794 20.42 11.93 27.77
N LEU A 795 19.49 12.35 28.64
CA LEU A 795 18.27 11.60 28.98
C LEU A 795 17.45 11.12 27.78
N ARG A 796 17.33 11.91 26.70
CA ARG A 796 16.62 11.46 25.49
C ARG A 796 17.32 10.29 24.81
N VAL A 797 18.65 10.28 24.83
CA VAL A 797 19.47 9.18 24.33
C VAL A 797 19.34 7.98 25.27
N ALA A 798 19.34 8.20 26.58
CA ALA A 798 19.12 7.15 27.57
C ALA A 798 17.76 6.46 27.39
N LEU A 799 16.67 7.22 27.21
CA LEU A 799 15.34 6.68 26.91
C LEU A 799 15.29 5.88 25.60
N ALA A 800 15.94 6.38 24.54
CA ALA A 800 15.97 5.67 23.28
C ALA A 800 16.81 4.37 23.37
N ASN A 801 17.91 4.40 24.14
CA ASN A 801 18.75 3.23 24.37
C ASN A 801 18.10 2.21 25.30
N SER A 802 17.36 2.67 26.33
CA SER A 802 16.70 1.79 27.30
C SER A 802 15.61 0.92 26.67
N MET A 803 14.95 1.39 25.60
CA MET A 803 14.02 0.58 24.80
C MET A 803 14.65 -0.69 24.21
N LEU A 804 15.99 -0.78 24.19
CA LEU A 804 16.76 -1.94 23.73
C LEU A 804 17.40 -2.74 24.89
N SER A 805 17.12 -2.35 26.13
CA SER A 805 17.72 -2.90 27.35
C SER A 805 16.66 -3.63 28.19
N ALA A 806 17.12 -4.35 29.23
CA ALA A 806 16.25 -5.02 30.20
C ALA A 806 15.34 -4.05 30.98
N ARG A 807 14.30 -4.61 31.59
CA ARG A 807 13.24 -3.89 32.34
C ARG A 807 13.81 -2.84 33.32
N GLU A 808 14.81 -3.21 34.11
CA GLU A 808 15.42 -2.32 35.12
C GLU A 808 15.98 -1.03 34.51
N ALA A 809 16.67 -1.14 33.38
CA ALA A 809 17.24 0.01 32.68
C ALA A 809 16.14 0.91 32.06
N GLN A 810 14.99 0.33 31.67
CA GLN A 810 13.83 1.06 31.20
C GLN A 810 13.23 1.89 32.33
N VAL A 811 12.91 1.25 33.46
CA VAL A 811 12.35 1.89 34.65
C VAL A 811 13.26 3.03 35.11
N HIS A 812 14.56 2.78 35.29
CA HIS A 812 15.52 3.82 35.70
C HIS A 812 15.55 5.03 34.74
N ALA A 813 15.56 4.78 33.42
CA ALA A 813 15.56 5.85 32.44
C ALA A 813 14.25 6.66 32.43
N PHE A 814 13.10 6.00 32.56
CA PHE A 814 11.80 6.66 32.65
C PHE A 814 11.63 7.45 33.94
N THR A 815 12.06 6.92 35.09
CA THR A 815 12.07 7.64 36.38
C THR A 815 12.93 8.91 36.30
N ALA A 816 14.17 8.78 35.82
CA ALA A 816 15.06 9.93 35.67
C ALA A 816 14.52 10.97 34.67
N ALA A 817 13.84 10.52 33.61
CA ALA A 817 13.22 11.40 32.62
C ALA A 817 11.95 12.08 33.14
N ALA A 818 11.10 11.39 33.90
CA ALA A 818 9.91 11.93 34.53
C ALA A 818 10.30 13.10 35.47
N GLN A 819 11.33 12.92 36.28
CA GLN A 819 11.83 13.94 37.21
C GLN A 819 12.50 15.13 36.50
N ARG A 820 13.40 14.88 35.52
CA ARG A 820 14.29 15.93 34.98
C ARG A 820 13.87 16.49 33.61
N ARG A 821 13.04 15.77 32.86
CA ARG A 821 12.56 16.08 31.49
C ARG A 821 11.13 15.53 31.22
N PRO A 822 10.09 15.96 31.99
CA PRO A 822 8.68 15.53 31.83
C PRO A 822 8.18 15.32 30.40
N ALA A 823 8.32 16.33 29.54
CA ALA A 823 7.84 16.27 28.16
C ALA A 823 8.57 15.25 27.27
N ALA A 824 9.79 14.86 27.62
CA ALA A 824 10.52 13.81 26.90
C ALA A 824 10.04 12.42 27.32
N ALA A 825 9.72 12.22 28.61
CA ALA A 825 9.16 10.98 29.13
C ALA A 825 7.82 10.65 28.47
N VAL A 826 6.90 11.64 28.40
CA VAL A 826 5.60 11.48 27.73
C VAL A 826 5.76 11.11 26.24
N ARG A 827 6.71 11.73 25.53
CA ARG A 827 6.97 11.37 24.12
C ARG A 827 7.52 9.95 23.98
N ALA A 828 8.42 9.55 24.87
CA ALA A 828 9.02 8.23 24.85
C ALA A 828 8.01 7.13 25.20
N LEU A 829 7.00 7.43 26.03
CA LEU A 829 5.92 6.50 26.39
C LEU A 829 5.17 5.98 25.15
N PHE A 830 4.79 6.84 24.21
CA PHE A 830 4.09 6.38 23.00
C PHE A 830 4.99 5.54 22.09
N ILE A 831 6.29 5.86 22.03
CA ILE A 831 7.25 5.02 21.29
C ILE A 831 7.38 3.65 21.97
N TYR A 832 7.35 3.62 23.30
CA TYR A 832 7.34 2.40 24.10
C TYR A 832 6.08 1.55 23.82
N PHE A 833 4.88 2.14 23.90
CA PHE A 833 3.63 1.44 23.60
C PHE A 833 3.57 0.87 22.18
N ARG A 834 4.03 1.61 21.16
CA ARG A 834 4.13 1.08 19.77
C ARG A 834 5.01 -0.15 19.67
N ARG A 835 6.03 -0.24 20.53
CA ARG A 835 7.04 -1.29 20.46
C ARG A 835 6.62 -2.53 21.25
N PHE A 836 6.04 -2.35 22.42
CA PHE A 836 5.72 -3.45 23.34
C PHE A 836 4.25 -3.87 23.30
N GLY A 837 3.34 -3.03 22.82
CA GLY A 837 1.90 -3.34 22.75
C GLY A 837 1.36 -3.81 24.09
N ASP A 838 0.55 -4.88 24.11
CA ASP A 838 0.01 -5.47 25.35
C ASP A 838 1.07 -6.07 26.30
N LYS A 839 2.33 -6.25 25.85
CA LYS A 839 3.46 -6.63 26.72
C LYS A 839 4.10 -5.45 27.45
N SER A 840 3.51 -4.26 27.35
CA SER A 840 4.00 -3.06 28.03
C SER A 840 3.89 -3.21 29.54
N ASP A 841 4.93 -2.78 30.25
CA ASP A 841 4.94 -2.78 31.71
C ASP A 841 4.10 -1.63 32.28
N VAL A 842 3.14 -1.97 33.13
CA VAL A 842 2.24 -1.00 33.78
C VAL A 842 3.02 -0.01 34.63
N SER A 843 4.15 -0.42 35.23
CA SER A 843 4.95 0.49 36.06
C SER A 843 5.52 1.68 35.28
N ILE A 844 5.71 1.55 33.96
CA ILE A 844 6.14 2.67 33.10
C ILE A 844 5.03 3.70 32.95
N TRP A 845 3.77 3.24 32.88
CA TRP A 845 2.62 4.13 32.90
C TRP A 845 2.48 4.83 34.25
N ASP A 846 2.65 4.11 35.36
CA ASP A 846 2.57 4.68 36.71
C ASP A 846 3.62 5.78 36.96
N ILE A 847 4.80 5.68 36.34
CA ILE A 847 5.83 6.73 36.38
C ILE A 847 5.41 7.98 35.59
N VAL A 848 4.72 7.82 34.46
CA VAL A 848 4.41 8.93 33.53
C VAL A 848 3.04 9.56 33.81
N LYS A 849 2.09 8.81 34.38
CA LYS A 849 0.74 9.29 34.72
C LYS A 849 0.74 10.54 35.61
N PRO A 850 1.48 10.60 36.75
CA PRO A 850 1.55 11.81 37.58
C PRO A 850 2.13 13.00 36.82
N VAL A 851 3.08 12.75 35.91
CA VAL A 851 3.68 13.77 35.06
C VAL A 851 2.66 14.35 34.08
N MET A 852 1.79 13.52 33.51
CA MET A 852 0.72 13.98 32.63
C MET A 852 -0.33 14.82 33.39
N LEU A 853 -0.73 14.38 34.59
CA LEU A 853 -1.75 15.07 35.42
C LEU A 853 -1.28 16.44 35.95
N SER A 854 0.02 16.59 36.20
CA SER A 854 0.67 17.81 36.70
C SER A 854 1.16 18.75 35.60
N MET A 855 1.14 18.34 34.33
CA MET A 855 1.64 19.16 33.23
C MET A 855 0.69 20.31 32.94
N ASP A 856 1.17 21.56 33.05
CA ASP A 856 0.40 22.73 32.65
C ASP A 856 0.19 22.74 31.12
N MET A 857 -1.06 22.58 30.73
CA MET A 857 -1.49 22.49 29.34
C MET A 857 -1.47 23.83 28.61
N SER A 858 -1.41 24.96 29.34
CA SER A 858 -1.20 26.29 28.75
C SER A 858 0.17 26.37 28.05
N ILE A 859 1.18 25.67 28.57
CA ILE A 859 2.54 25.56 28.00
C ILE A 859 2.56 24.63 26.77
N LEU A 860 1.64 23.66 26.70
CA LEU A 860 1.48 22.74 25.56
C LEU A 860 0.74 23.36 24.37
N SER A 861 -0.02 24.45 24.58
CA SER A 861 -0.61 25.25 23.50
C SER A 861 0.45 25.80 22.53
N LYS A 862 1.70 25.98 22.99
CA LYS A 862 2.86 26.37 22.17
C LYS A 862 3.58 25.18 21.49
N ARG A 863 3.12 23.94 21.68
CA ARG A 863 3.78 22.69 21.20
C ARG A 863 2.78 21.72 20.56
N ASP A 864 2.17 22.13 19.46
CA ASP A 864 1.15 21.37 18.70
C ASP A 864 1.50 19.90 18.40
N ASN A 865 2.78 19.57 18.25
CA ASN A 865 3.22 18.20 17.95
C ASN A 865 3.07 17.24 19.15
N LEU A 866 3.30 17.70 20.38
CA LEU A 866 3.11 16.85 21.57
C LEU A 866 1.61 16.67 21.85
N ARG A 867 0.82 17.73 21.61
CA ARG A 867 -0.63 17.70 21.70
C ARG A 867 -1.25 16.70 20.72
N ARG A 868 -0.86 16.73 19.44
CA ARG A 868 -1.27 15.74 18.44
C ARG A 868 -0.82 14.33 18.82
N LEU A 869 0.40 14.17 19.33
CA LEU A 869 0.91 12.85 19.73
C LEU A 869 0.09 12.21 20.85
N ILE A 870 -0.26 12.96 21.89
CA ILE A 870 -1.10 12.43 22.99
C ILE A 870 -2.50 12.11 22.47
N LYS A 871 -3.06 12.97 21.61
CA LYS A 871 -4.41 12.81 21.07
C LYS A 871 -4.58 11.66 20.07
N ASP A 872 -3.70 11.55 19.08
CA ASP A 872 -3.90 10.69 17.92
C ASP A 872 -3.41 9.23 18.16
N GLN A 873 -2.83 8.95 19.33
CA GLN A 873 -2.18 7.67 19.64
C GLN A 873 -2.95 6.79 20.63
N VAL A 874 -4.22 7.09 20.94
CA VAL A 874 -5.07 6.24 21.80
C VAL A 874 -5.13 4.80 21.31
N LYS A 875 -5.10 4.58 19.99
CA LYS A 875 -5.11 3.25 19.35
C LYS A 875 -3.88 2.39 19.67
N VAL A 876 -2.78 3.03 20.08
CA VAL A 876 -1.50 2.37 20.34
C VAL A 876 -1.37 2.00 21.83
N VAL A 877 -2.23 2.55 22.69
CA VAL A 877 -2.18 2.30 24.12
C VAL A 877 -2.58 0.85 24.40
N PRO A 878 -1.80 0.12 25.22
CA PRO A 878 -2.06 -1.28 25.58
C PRO A 878 -3.44 -1.45 26.24
N SER A 879 -4.11 -2.56 25.98
CA SER A 879 -5.47 -2.82 26.50
C SER A 879 -5.58 -2.73 28.02
N SER A 880 -4.53 -3.13 28.76
CA SER A 880 -4.45 -3.04 30.22
C SER A 880 -4.33 -1.61 30.76
N ILE A 881 -3.78 -0.68 29.98
CA ILE A 881 -3.52 0.71 30.38
C ILE A 881 -4.56 1.67 29.76
N LYS A 882 -5.14 1.28 28.61
CA LYS A 882 -6.01 2.11 27.79
C LYS A 882 -7.20 2.72 28.56
N PRO A 883 -7.91 1.99 29.45
CA PRO A 883 -9.01 2.57 30.21
C PRO A 883 -8.55 3.73 31.10
N ASP A 884 -7.51 3.51 31.93
CA ASP A 884 -6.95 4.53 32.84
C ASP A 884 -6.30 5.70 32.07
N TYR A 885 -5.69 5.41 30.93
CA TYR A 885 -5.14 6.42 30.03
C TYR A 885 -6.22 7.34 29.46
N CYS A 886 -7.34 6.80 28.97
CA CYS A 886 -8.44 7.59 28.39
C CYS A 886 -9.05 8.54 29.42
N VAL A 887 -9.27 8.07 30.65
CA VAL A 887 -9.74 8.91 31.77
C VAL A 887 -8.72 9.99 32.12
N THR A 888 -7.45 9.61 32.28
CA THR A 888 -6.36 10.56 32.55
C THR A 888 -6.25 11.63 31.47
N LEU A 889 -6.34 11.24 30.21
CA LEU A 889 -6.30 12.16 29.08
C LEU A 889 -7.50 13.12 29.08
N TYR A 890 -8.69 12.62 29.39
CA TYR A 890 -9.89 13.45 29.49
C TYR A 890 -9.75 14.52 30.58
N ILE A 891 -9.32 14.13 31.78
CA ILE A 891 -9.04 15.04 32.91
C ILE A 891 -8.03 16.11 32.51
N VAL A 892 -6.95 15.72 31.83
CA VAL A 892 -5.92 16.65 31.36
C VAL A 892 -6.48 17.64 30.33
N LEU A 893 -7.39 17.21 29.45
CA LEU A 893 -8.02 18.07 28.44
C LEU A 893 -9.05 19.03 29.02
N LEU A 894 -9.82 18.61 30.03
CA LEU A 894 -10.79 19.47 30.73
C LEU A 894 -10.13 20.70 31.36
N LYS A 895 -8.93 20.56 31.95
CA LYS A 895 -8.18 21.67 32.57
C LYS A 895 -7.82 22.80 31.60
N THR A 896 -7.97 22.63 30.29
CA THR A 896 -7.34 23.52 29.30
C THR A 896 -8.14 24.74 28.87
N LYS A 897 -9.44 24.87 29.19
CA LYS A 897 -10.35 25.99 28.78
C LYS A 897 -10.25 26.44 27.30
N ILE A 898 -9.65 25.64 26.40
CA ILE A 898 -9.44 26.02 24.98
C ILE A 898 -10.63 25.56 24.14
N LYS A 899 -11.52 26.50 23.78
CA LYS A 899 -12.79 26.27 23.06
C LYS A 899 -12.70 25.57 21.68
N TYR A 900 -11.52 25.51 21.05
CA TYR A 900 -11.36 24.83 19.75
C TYR A 900 -11.10 23.31 19.86
N LEU A 901 -11.11 22.74 21.07
CA LEU A 901 -10.85 21.31 21.32
C LEU A 901 -12.09 20.42 21.38
N TYR A 902 -13.29 20.99 21.55
CA TYR A 902 -14.50 20.24 21.92
C TYR A 902 -14.86 19.12 20.93
N SER A 903 -14.74 19.34 19.61
CA SER A 903 -15.02 18.30 18.60
C SER A 903 -14.16 17.04 18.70
N ASN A 904 -13.09 17.07 19.49
CA ASN A 904 -12.15 15.96 19.66
C ASN A 904 -12.12 15.36 21.07
N VAL A 905 -12.48 16.14 22.10
CA VAL A 905 -12.71 15.66 23.48
C VAL A 905 -13.84 14.62 23.49
N ASP A 906 -14.86 14.90 22.69
CA ASP A 906 -15.98 14.07 22.32
C ASP A 906 -15.60 12.65 21.84
N ASN A 907 -14.57 12.49 21.01
CA ASN A 907 -14.13 11.17 20.56
C ASN A 907 -13.50 10.34 21.69
N ILE A 908 -12.88 11.00 22.67
CA ILE A 908 -12.30 10.34 23.85
C ILE A 908 -13.42 9.86 24.76
N LEU A 909 -14.51 10.62 24.91
CA LEU A 909 -15.71 10.16 25.65
C LEU A 909 -16.32 8.90 25.05
N CYS A 910 -16.34 8.78 23.72
CA CYS A 910 -16.77 7.55 23.06
C CYS A 910 -15.86 6.36 23.42
N GLU A 911 -14.54 6.55 23.47
CA GLU A 911 -13.61 5.51 23.91
C GLU A 911 -13.74 5.20 25.41
N VAL A 912 -13.94 6.20 26.28
CA VAL A 912 -14.24 6.02 27.71
C VAL A 912 -15.52 5.18 27.87
N SER A 913 -16.59 5.51 27.15
CA SER A 913 -17.86 4.77 27.19
C SER A 913 -17.74 3.33 26.70
N LYS A 914 -16.85 3.02 25.76
CA LYS A 914 -16.55 1.64 25.32
C LYS A 914 -15.91 0.78 26.41
N HIS A 915 -15.20 1.41 27.34
CA HIS A 915 -14.49 0.73 28.41
C HIS A 915 -15.30 0.63 29.71
N LEU A 916 -16.53 1.15 29.76
CA LEU A 916 -17.47 0.84 30.84
C LEU A 916 -17.84 -0.66 30.79
N PRO A 917 -17.82 -1.39 31.93
CA PRO A 917 -17.76 -0.91 33.33
C PRO A 917 -16.37 -0.77 33.97
N GLN A 918 -15.26 -1.06 33.27
CA GLN A 918 -13.90 -1.20 33.84
C GLN A 918 -13.33 0.05 34.53
N ILE A 919 -13.96 1.20 34.34
CA ILE A 919 -13.49 2.53 34.81
C ILE A 919 -14.51 3.26 35.68
N GLU A 920 -15.52 2.54 36.18
CA GLU A 920 -16.60 3.06 37.02
C GLU A 920 -16.09 3.99 38.14
N ASP A 921 -15.11 3.53 38.92
CA ASP A 921 -14.61 4.24 40.11
C ASP A 921 -13.94 5.60 39.81
N SER A 922 -13.41 5.78 38.60
CA SER A 922 -12.73 7.01 38.19
C SER A 922 -13.60 7.96 37.38
N LEU A 923 -14.84 7.56 37.07
CA LEU A 923 -15.72 8.28 36.15
C LEU A 923 -16.61 9.32 36.85
N GLU A 924 -16.99 9.12 38.11
CA GLU A 924 -17.88 10.04 38.86
C GLU A 924 -17.39 11.50 38.82
N LEU A 925 -16.11 11.72 39.17
CA LEU A 925 -15.47 13.05 39.15
C LEU A 925 -15.51 13.69 37.76
N VAL A 926 -15.39 12.87 36.71
CA VAL A 926 -15.42 13.33 35.32
C VAL A 926 -16.83 13.79 34.93
N LEU A 927 -17.86 13.01 35.28
CA LEU A 927 -19.25 13.31 34.98
C LEU A 927 -19.76 14.53 35.73
N LEU A 928 -19.38 14.67 37.01
CA LEU A 928 -19.67 15.87 37.80
C LEU A 928 -19.08 17.11 37.12
N LYS A 929 -17.82 17.03 36.70
CA LYS A 929 -17.16 18.15 36.03
C LYS A 929 -17.82 18.51 34.70
N MET A 930 -18.28 17.52 33.94
CA MET A 930 -19.02 17.74 32.69
C MET A 930 -20.34 18.48 32.92
N LEU A 931 -21.06 18.20 34.00
CA LEU A 931 -22.31 18.89 34.35
C LEU A 931 -22.05 20.31 34.84
N GLU A 932 -21.01 20.52 35.66
CA GLU A 932 -20.60 21.87 36.10
C GLU A 932 -20.22 22.79 34.94
N ASP A 933 -19.56 22.24 33.91
CA ASP A 933 -19.11 23.00 32.74
C ASP A 933 -20.20 23.12 31.66
N ALA A 934 -21.33 22.42 31.79
CA ALA A 934 -22.44 22.47 30.84
C ALA A 934 -23.36 23.67 31.07
N ASP A 935 -23.85 24.26 29.99
CA ASP A 935 -24.82 25.36 30.00
C ASP A 935 -25.87 25.12 28.89
N VAL A 936 -26.97 25.86 28.89
CA VAL A 936 -28.04 25.73 27.90
C VAL A 936 -27.52 25.95 26.47
N ARG A 937 -26.54 26.87 26.29
CA ARG A 937 -25.90 27.15 25.00
C ARG A 937 -24.84 26.12 24.59
N GLU A 938 -24.23 25.45 25.56
CA GLU A 938 -23.20 24.44 25.39
C GLU A 938 -23.61 23.19 26.21
N PRO A 939 -24.66 22.46 25.78
CA PRO A 939 -25.19 21.36 26.57
C PRO A 939 -24.25 20.15 26.56
N VAL A 940 -24.46 19.24 27.51
CA VAL A 940 -23.68 17.99 27.62
C VAL A 940 -23.64 17.25 26.27
N THR A 941 -22.43 17.00 25.77
CA THR A 941 -22.23 16.50 24.40
C THR A 941 -22.44 15.00 24.23
N TYR A 942 -22.56 14.25 25.33
CA TYR A 942 -22.64 12.79 25.30
C TYR A 942 -23.54 12.24 26.44
N PRO A 943 -24.88 12.44 26.37
CA PRO A 943 -25.80 12.05 27.44
C PRO A 943 -25.79 10.54 27.76
N SER A 944 -25.42 9.71 26.78
CA SER A 944 -25.39 8.26 26.91
C SER A 944 -24.49 7.73 28.03
N ILE A 945 -23.40 8.42 28.38
CA ILE A 945 -22.50 7.99 29.46
C ILE A 945 -23.14 8.14 30.86
N PHE A 946 -23.99 9.15 31.07
CA PHE A 946 -24.69 9.37 32.33
C PHE A 946 -25.71 8.26 32.57
N VAL A 947 -26.50 7.95 31.55
CA VAL A 947 -27.49 6.86 31.61
C VAL A 947 -26.81 5.52 31.88
N ARG A 948 -25.72 5.22 31.17
CA ARG A 948 -24.95 3.98 31.39
C ARG A 948 -24.34 3.89 32.78
N TYR A 949 -23.82 4.98 33.33
CA TYR A 949 -23.27 5.02 34.68
C TYR A 949 -24.34 4.72 35.75
N LEU A 950 -25.56 5.24 35.57
CA LEU A 950 -26.70 4.93 36.44
C LEU A 950 -27.17 3.48 36.29
N LEU A 951 -27.19 2.93 35.07
CA LEU A 951 -27.56 1.52 34.83
C LEU A 951 -26.58 0.51 35.44
N LEU A 952 -25.35 0.94 35.77
CA LEU A 952 -24.34 0.12 36.44
C LEU A 952 -24.51 0.03 37.96
N SER A 953 -25.51 0.71 38.55
CA SER A 953 -25.78 0.65 39.99
C SER A 953 -25.99 -0.78 40.50
N LYS A 954 -25.32 -1.10 41.61
CA LYS A 954 -25.24 -2.47 42.17
C LYS A 954 -26.32 -2.77 43.20
N SER A 955 -26.96 -1.74 43.76
CA SER A 955 -28.09 -1.83 44.68
C SER A 955 -28.95 -0.58 44.55
N ASP A 956 -30.13 -0.59 45.17
CA ASP A 956 -31.00 0.58 45.18
C ASP A 956 -30.39 1.73 46.01
N GLU A 957 -29.63 1.46 47.08
CA GLU A 957 -28.91 2.53 47.80
C GLU A 957 -27.81 3.17 46.95
N ASP A 958 -27.07 2.37 46.17
CA ASP A 958 -26.07 2.86 45.22
C ASP A 958 -26.74 3.68 44.10
N LEU A 959 -27.90 3.24 43.61
CA LEU A 959 -28.70 4.01 42.67
C LEU A 959 -29.13 5.35 43.26
N GLU A 960 -29.74 5.39 44.44
CA GLU A 960 -30.17 6.65 45.04
C GLU A 960 -28.99 7.61 45.24
N SER A 961 -27.84 7.11 45.72
CA SER A 961 -26.64 7.93 45.87
C SER A 961 -26.18 8.54 44.54
N ARG A 962 -26.07 7.74 43.48
CA ARG A 962 -25.67 8.21 42.14
C ARG A 962 -26.72 9.11 41.50
N PHE A 963 -28.00 8.81 41.73
CA PHE A 963 -29.11 9.56 41.15
C PHE A 963 -29.23 10.93 41.79
N GLU A 964 -29.03 11.06 43.11
CA GLU A 964 -28.95 12.37 43.77
C GLU A 964 -27.76 13.20 43.25
N LYS A 965 -26.58 12.59 43.15
CA LYS A 965 -25.35 13.30 42.75
C LYS A 965 -25.31 13.68 41.26
N LEU A 966 -25.77 12.80 40.37
CA LEU A 966 -25.61 12.93 38.92
C LEU A 966 -26.93 12.87 38.16
N GLY A 967 -27.86 12.01 38.58
CA GLY A 967 -29.15 11.82 37.91
C GLY A 967 -30.03 13.07 37.92
N LYS A 968 -30.35 13.61 39.10
CA LYS A 968 -31.17 14.82 39.27
C LYS A 968 -30.54 16.05 38.58
N PRO A 969 -29.24 16.35 38.76
CA PRO A 969 -28.62 17.47 38.04
C PRO A 969 -28.65 17.30 36.52
N PHE A 970 -28.45 16.08 36.02
CA PHE A 970 -28.53 15.79 34.58
C PHE A 970 -29.95 16.01 34.02
N LEU A 971 -30.99 15.54 34.72
CA LEU A 971 -32.38 15.76 34.30
C LEU A 971 -32.77 17.24 34.35
N ALA A 972 -32.36 17.95 35.41
CA ALA A 972 -32.58 19.40 35.52
C ALA A 972 -31.92 20.17 34.37
N HIS A 973 -30.72 19.75 33.94
CA HIS A 973 -30.04 20.30 32.77
C HIS A 973 -30.83 20.05 31.47
N LEU A 974 -31.32 18.82 31.26
CA LEU A 974 -32.16 18.52 30.09
C LEU A 974 -33.44 19.36 30.05
N ASP A 975 -34.07 19.61 31.20
CA ASP A 975 -35.23 20.50 31.30
C ASP A 975 -34.90 21.96 30.98
N ALA A 976 -33.73 22.45 31.38
CA ALA A 976 -33.27 23.79 31.00
C ALA A 976 -33.08 23.88 29.47
N VAL A 977 -32.45 22.89 28.84
CA VAL A 977 -32.27 22.84 27.39
C VAL A 977 -33.60 22.73 26.64
N ARG A 978 -34.57 21.97 27.18
CA ARG A 978 -35.92 21.82 26.62
C ARG A 978 -36.63 23.17 26.49
N LYS A 979 -36.49 24.04 27.48
CA LYS A 979 -37.15 25.36 27.51
C LYS A 979 -36.57 26.34 26.49
N GLU A 980 -35.28 26.25 26.17
CA GLU A 980 -34.61 27.23 25.29
C GLU A 980 -34.34 26.72 23.86
N HIS A 981 -34.15 25.41 23.66
CA HIS A 981 -33.64 24.84 22.39
C HIS A 981 -34.28 23.48 22.02
N ASP A 982 -35.53 23.49 21.53
CA ASP A 982 -36.33 22.28 21.21
C ASP A 982 -35.59 21.24 20.34
N TRP A 983 -34.95 21.66 19.23
CA TRP A 983 -34.24 20.72 18.36
C TRP A 983 -33.05 20.03 19.05
N VAL A 984 -32.29 20.77 19.87
CA VAL A 984 -31.13 20.23 20.60
C VAL A 984 -31.63 19.25 21.67
N PHE A 985 -32.69 19.62 22.38
CA PHE A 985 -33.37 18.75 23.33
C PHE A 985 -33.85 17.46 22.68
N ARG A 986 -34.55 17.51 21.54
CA ARG A 986 -35.02 16.28 20.83
C ARG A 986 -33.88 15.32 20.52
N LYS A 987 -32.70 15.84 20.17
CA LYS A 987 -31.51 15.01 19.89
C LYS A 987 -30.94 14.39 21.16
N LEU A 988 -30.79 15.18 22.23
CA LEU A 988 -30.34 14.71 23.55
C LEU A 988 -31.31 13.67 24.11
N PHE A 989 -32.61 13.97 24.10
CA PHE A 989 -33.68 13.08 24.54
C PHE A 989 -33.65 11.75 23.76
N SER A 990 -33.55 11.79 22.44
CA SER A 990 -33.45 10.58 21.61
C SER A 990 -32.23 9.73 21.97
N GLU A 991 -31.06 10.33 22.19
CA GLU A 991 -29.86 9.61 22.64
C GLU A 991 -30.03 9.03 24.06
N THR A 992 -30.56 9.80 25.00
CA THR A 992 -30.87 9.36 26.37
C THR A 992 -31.78 8.13 26.36
N MET A 993 -32.89 8.19 25.60
CA MET A 993 -33.85 7.08 25.52
C MET A 993 -33.23 5.82 24.90
N LYS A 994 -32.42 5.96 23.84
CA LYS A 994 -31.71 4.81 23.25
C LYS A 994 -30.65 4.23 24.19
N SER A 995 -30.07 5.05 25.07
CA SER A 995 -29.04 4.64 26.02
C SER A 995 -29.58 3.83 27.20
N LEU A 996 -30.91 3.83 27.42
CA LEU A 996 -31.56 2.96 28.40
C LEU A 996 -31.40 1.48 28.06
N MET A 997 -31.19 1.15 26.78
CA MET A 997 -30.79 -0.20 26.37
C MET A 997 -29.27 -0.35 26.43
N TYR A 998 -28.77 -0.91 27.54
CA TYR A 998 -27.35 -1.17 27.75
C TYR A 998 -27.12 -2.63 28.13
N ASN A 999 -26.78 -3.44 27.14
CA ASN A 999 -26.63 -4.89 27.26
C ASN A 999 -25.53 -5.27 28.26
N ALA A 1000 -24.43 -4.52 28.33
CA ALA A 1000 -23.37 -4.80 29.31
C ALA A 1000 -23.88 -4.80 30.76
N ALA A 1001 -24.79 -3.87 31.13
CA ALA A 1001 -25.45 -3.89 32.44
C ALA A 1001 -26.51 -4.99 32.54
N PHE A 1002 -27.30 -5.23 31.49
CA PHE A 1002 -28.37 -6.22 31.52
C PHE A 1002 -27.86 -7.65 31.74
N PHE A 1003 -26.71 -7.98 31.14
CA PHE A 1003 -26.04 -9.27 31.31
C PHE A 1003 -25.20 -9.36 32.59
N ASP A 1004 -24.91 -8.26 33.28
CA ASP A 1004 -24.13 -8.30 34.54
C ASP A 1004 -25.08 -8.63 35.72
N PRO A 1005 -24.89 -9.78 36.40
CA PRO A 1005 -25.72 -10.12 37.56
C PRO A 1005 -25.62 -9.08 38.69
N LYS A 1006 -24.51 -8.33 38.77
CA LYS A 1006 -24.28 -7.31 39.81
C LYS A 1006 -25.13 -6.05 39.63
N CYS A 1007 -25.61 -5.76 38.42
CA CYS A 1007 -26.45 -4.58 38.15
C CYS A 1007 -27.93 -4.92 38.37
N THR A 1008 -28.42 -4.74 39.60
CA THR A 1008 -29.80 -5.11 39.98
C THR A 1008 -30.82 -4.01 39.73
N SER A 1009 -30.41 -2.74 39.72
CA SER A 1009 -31.32 -1.60 39.73
C SER A 1009 -31.62 -1.01 38.35
N CYS A 1010 -31.32 -1.72 37.25
CA CYS A 1010 -31.55 -1.23 35.89
C CYS A 1010 -33.02 -0.87 35.63
N LEU A 1011 -33.96 -1.64 36.19
CA LEU A 1011 -35.40 -1.36 36.06
C LEU A 1011 -35.78 -0.06 36.78
N SER A 1012 -35.31 0.12 38.02
CA SER A 1012 -35.51 1.32 38.83
C SER A 1012 -34.96 2.58 38.15
N VAL A 1013 -33.83 2.48 37.42
CA VAL A 1013 -33.32 3.58 36.59
C VAL A 1013 -34.31 3.94 35.48
N ILE A 1014 -34.81 2.95 34.74
CA ILE A 1014 -35.76 3.19 33.64
C ILE A 1014 -37.05 3.83 34.17
N GLU A 1015 -37.55 3.37 35.32
CA GLU A 1015 -38.73 3.93 36.00
C GLU A 1015 -38.55 5.40 36.38
N LYS A 1016 -37.37 5.79 36.92
CA LYS A 1016 -37.06 7.20 37.21
C LYS A 1016 -37.07 8.07 35.94
N PHE A 1017 -36.56 7.56 34.81
CA PHE A 1017 -36.63 8.27 33.52
C PHE A 1017 -38.06 8.36 32.96
N MET A 1018 -38.90 7.34 33.17
CA MET A 1018 -40.32 7.40 32.81
C MET A 1018 -41.07 8.42 33.65
N ALA A 1019 -40.89 8.44 34.97
CA ALA A 1019 -41.50 9.44 35.85
C ALA A 1019 -41.09 10.88 35.46
N TRP A 1020 -39.84 11.07 35.01
CA TRP A 1020 -39.40 12.34 34.45
C TRP A 1020 -40.13 12.70 33.15
N MET A 1021 -40.34 11.75 32.23
CA MET A 1021 -41.10 11.99 30.99
C MET A 1021 -42.55 12.41 31.28
N GLU A 1022 -43.20 11.79 32.26
CA GLU A 1022 -44.59 12.08 32.63
C GLU A 1022 -44.80 13.52 33.08
N SER A 1023 -43.75 14.16 33.62
CA SER A 1023 -43.81 15.56 34.07
C SER A 1023 -44.02 16.59 32.94
N PHE A 1024 -43.73 16.25 31.68
CA PHE A 1024 -43.83 17.19 30.55
C PHE A 1024 -44.40 16.61 29.26
N MET A 1025 -44.65 15.30 29.18
CA MET A 1025 -45.05 14.59 27.97
C MET A 1025 -46.31 13.75 28.24
N PRO A 1026 -47.53 14.26 27.97
CA PRO A 1026 -48.78 13.51 28.19
C PRO A 1026 -48.77 12.17 27.45
N ARG A 1027 -49.15 11.09 28.14
CA ARG A 1027 -49.01 9.71 27.67
C ARG A 1027 -49.79 9.44 26.39
N GLU A 1028 -51.01 9.97 26.31
CA GLU A 1028 -51.93 9.77 25.20
C GLU A 1028 -51.41 10.40 23.90
N GLN A 1029 -50.74 11.55 23.99
CA GLN A 1029 -50.20 12.29 22.84
C GLN A 1029 -48.85 11.73 22.36
N HIS A 1030 -48.13 11.04 23.23
CA HIS A 1030 -46.76 10.56 23.00
C HIS A 1030 -46.60 9.06 23.25
N PHE A 1031 -47.68 8.30 23.02
CA PHE A 1031 -47.75 6.85 23.26
C PHE A 1031 -46.53 6.10 22.70
N LYS A 1032 -46.08 6.47 21.49
CA LYS A 1032 -44.93 5.85 20.81
C LYS A 1032 -43.62 5.96 21.61
N GLN A 1033 -43.39 7.07 22.32
CA GLN A 1033 -42.22 7.27 23.17
C GLN A 1033 -42.29 6.40 24.42
N TYR A 1034 -43.45 6.35 25.08
CA TYR A 1034 -43.68 5.49 26.25
C TYR A 1034 -43.57 4.00 25.91
N ALA A 1035 -44.17 3.57 24.79
CA ALA A 1035 -44.08 2.20 24.30
C ALA A 1035 -42.62 1.78 24.07
N ARG A 1036 -41.76 2.65 23.52
CA ARG A 1036 -40.33 2.34 23.34
C ARG A 1036 -39.57 2.13 24.65
N VAL A 1037 -39.89 2.90 25.69
CA VAL A 1037 -39.26 2.73 27.01
C VAL A 1037 -39.76 1.44 27.68
N HIS A 1038 -41.06 1.17 27.63
CA HIS A 1038 -41.63 -0.09 28.12
C HIS A 1038 -41.07 -1.32 27.38
N LEU A 1039 -40.92 -1.27 26.06
CA LEU A 1039 -40.26 -2.31 25.28
C LEU A 1039 -38.81 -2.56 25.76
N THR A 1040 -38.10 -1.52 26.20
CA THR A 1040 -36.76 -1.68 26.80
C THR A 1040 -36.82 -2.38 28.15
N MET A 1041 -37.82 -2.07 28.99
CA MET A 1041 -38.04 -2.78 30.26
C MET A 1041 -38.38 -4.25 30.05
N LEU A 1042 -39.27 -4.55 29.08
CA LEU A 1042 -39.63 -5.91 28.72
C LEU A 1042 -38.42 -6.68 28.15
N TYR A 1043 -37.59 -6.03 27.33
CA TYR A 1043 -36.37 -6.62 26.81
C TYR A 1043 -35.37 -6.93 27.93
N TYR A 1044 -35.17 -6.00 28.89
CA TYR A 1044 -34.37 -6.26 30.09
C TYR A 1044 -34.88 -7.48 30.87
N LYS A 1045 -36.19 -7.55 31.14
CA LYS A 1045 -36.82 -8.69 31.83
C LYS A 1045 -36.59 -9.98 31.05
N ALA A 1046 -36.69 -9.96 29.72
CA ALA A 1046 -36.44 -11.12 28.86
C ALA A 1046 -34.98 -11.58 28.91
N VAL A 1047 -34.02 -10.65 28.89
CA VAL A 1047 -32.60 -10.95 29.07
C VAL A 1047 -32.35 -11.63 30.41
N ARG A 1048 -32.82 -11.04 31.52
CA ARG A 1048 -32.61 -11.60 32.87
C ARG A 1048 -33.24 -12.99 33.03
N ALA A 1049 -34.47 -13.16 32.56
CA ALA A 1049 -35.15 -14.44 32.61
C ALA A 1049 -34.40 -15.50 31.78
N SER A 1050 -33.92 -15.15 30.58
CA SER A 1050 -33.18 -16.08 29.72
C SER A 1050 -31.82 -16.46 30.29
N VAL A 1051 -31.10 -15.51 30.89
CA VAL A 1051 -29.81 -15.77 31.58
C VAL A 1051 -30.00 -16.71 32.77
N GLN A 1052 -31.08 -16.54 33.53
CA GLN A 1052 -31.43 -17.41 34.65
C GLN A 1052 -31.87 -18.82 34.18
N GLN A 1053 -32.65 -18.91 33.11
CA GLN A 1053 -33.16 -20.18 32.58
C GLN A 1053 -32.10 -21.00 31.83
N LEU A 1054 -31.15 -20.35 31.16
CA LEU A 1054 -30.14 -21.00 30.30
C LEU A 1054 -28.70 -20.53 30.61
N PRO A 1055 -28.19 -20.65 31.84
CA PRO A 1055 -26.88 -20.09 32.23
C PRO A 1055 -25.71 -20.62 31.40
N ALA A 1056 -25.74 -21.89 30.99
CA ALA A 1056 -24.70 -22.51 30.17
C ALA A 1056 -24.60 -21.89 28.76
N VAL A 1057 -25.72 -21.44 28.18
CA VAL A 1057 -25.74 -20.77 26.87
C VAL A 1057 -25.11 -19.39 26.98
N PHE A 1058 -25.45 -18.64 28.03
CA PHE A 1058 -24.95 -17.29 28.23
C PHE A 1058 -23.51 -17.26 28.76
N ALA A 1059 -22.99 -18.33 29.38
CA ALA A 1059 -21.58 -18.42 29.80
C ALA A 1059 -20.60 -18.49 28.61
N ALA A 1060 -20.97 -19.17 27.51
CA ALA A 1060 -20.11 -19.33 26.34
C ALA A 1060 -20.40 -18.24 25.28
N ALA A 1061 -19.42 -17.39 24.97
CA ALA A 1061 -19.59 -16.23 24.07
C ALA A 1061 -20.18 -16.58 22.69
N ARG A 1062 -19.80 -17.73 22.11
CA ARG A 1062 -20.32 -18.21 20.83
C ARG A 1062 -21.78 -18.65 20.92
N ARG A 1063 -22.13 -19.45 21.94
CA ARG A 1063 -23.50 -19.94 22.15
C ARG A 1063 -24.45 -18.80 22.48
N ARG A 1064 -24.00 -17.84 23.30
CA ARG A 1064 -24.71 -16.60 23.60
C ARG A 1064 -25.13 -15.86 22.32
N ARG A 1065 -24.23 -15.73 21.34
CA ARG A 1065 -24.49 -15.03 20.08
C ARG A 1065 -25.34 -15.82 19.07
N VAL A 1066 -25.61 -17.10 19.31
CA VAL A 1066 -26.40 -17.93 18.38
C VAL A 1066 -27.70 -18.37 19.04
N GLU A 1067 -27.61 -19.20 20.09
CA GLU A 1067 -28.76 -19.73 20.82
C GLU A 1067 -29.39 -18.69 21.76
N GLY A 1068 -28.58 -17.80 22.33
CA GLY A 1068 -29.05 -16.79 23.26
C GLY A 1068 -30.01 -15.77 22.62
N VAL A 1069 -29.85 -15.51 21.32
CA VAL A 1069 -30.72 -14.62 20.54
C VAL A 1069 -32.15 -15.16 20.50
N ASP A 1070 -32.29 -16.46 20.24
CA ASP A 1070 -33.59 -17.12 20.15
C ASP A 1070 -34.30 -17.15 21.50
N ALA A 1071 -33.57 -17.50 22.56
CA ALA A 1071 -34.11 -17.53 23.91
C ALA A 1071 -34.64 -16.15 24.35
N VAL A 1072 -33.83 -15.09 24.19
CA VAL A 1072 -34.25 -13.74 24.57
C VAL A 1072 -35.41 -13.26 23.69
N GLY A 1073 -35.34 -13.48 22.38
CA GLY A 1073 -36.41 -13.09 21.46
C GLY A 1073 -37.74 -13.76 21.79
N PHE A 1074 -37.73 -15.06 22.05
CA PHE A 1074 -38.92 -15.82 22.41
C PHE A 1074 -39.56 -15.32 23.72
N VAL A 1075 -38.77 -15.17 24.79
CA VAL A 1075 -39.27 -14.66 26.08
C VAL A 1075 -39.78 -13.22 25.94
N PHE A 1076 -39.08 -12.39 25.17
CA PHE A 1076 -39.49 -11.01 24.90
C PHE A 1076 -40.85 -10.94 24.18
N GLY A 1077 -41.06 -11.79 23.16
CA GLY A 1077 -42.34 -11.91 22.47
C GLY A 1077 -43.50 -12.29 23.39
N ARG A 1078 -43.28 -13.21 24.33
CA ARG A 1078 -44.31 -13.59 25.33
C ARG A 1078 -44.67 -12.41 26.25
N TYR A 1079 -43.67 -11.65 26.71
CA TYR A 1079 -43.93 -10.46 27.52
C TYR A 1079 -44.69 -9.38 26.74
N ILE A 1080 -44.37 -9.18 25.46
CA ILE A 1080 -45.10 -8.25 24.59
C ILE A 1080 -46.58 -8.67 24.48
N ALA A 1081 -46.86 -9.96 24.26
CA ALA A 1081 -48.24 -10.44 24.15
C ALA A 1081 -49.06 -10.15 25.42
N ARG A 1082 -48.48 -10.37 26.61
CA ARG A 1082 -49.11 -10.06 27.90
C ARG A 1082 -49.34 -8.57 28.12
N GLU A 1083 -48.36 -7.74 27.76
CA GLU A 1083 -48.51 -6.28 27.86
C GLU A 1083 -49.61 -5.78 26.92
N LEU A 1084 -49.62 -6.29 25.68
CA LEU A 1084 -50.64 -5.93 24.70
C LEU A 1084 -52.04 -6.32 25.17
N ALA A 1085 -52.19 -7.47 25.84
CA ALA A 1085 -53.46 -7.88 26.47
C ALA A 1085 -53.98 -6.85 27.47
N GLN A 1086 -53.08 -6.27 28.28
CA GLN A 1086 -53.44 -5.24 29.26
C GLN A 1086 -53.78 -3.92 28.56
N LEU A 1087 -53.03 -3.54 27.51
CA LEU A 1087 -53.29 -2.33 26.74
C LEU A 1087 -54.61 -2.38 25.98
N VAL A 1088 -54.97 -3.52 25.40
CA VAL A 1088 -56.27 -3.72 24.74
C VAL A 1088 -57.43 -3.71 25.74
N THR A 1089 -57.22 -4.17 26.97
CA THR A 1089 -58.24 -4.03 28.03
C THR A 1089 -58.39 -2.56 28.48
N ALA A 1090 -57.29 -1.79 28.48
CA ALA A 1090 -57.27 -0.40 28.95
C ALA A 1090 -57.66 0.64 27.87
N TYR A 1091 -57.51 0.30 26.59
CA TYR A 1091 -57.73 1.18 25.43
C TYR A 1091 -58.55 0.47 24.34
N PHE A 1092 -58.81 1.10 23.19
CA PHE A 1092 -59.49 0.45 22.07
C PHE A 1092 -58.57 -0.52 21.31
N ASP A 1093 -59.15 -1.50 20.60
CA ASP A 1093 -58.44 -2.49 19.77
C ASP A 1093 -57.44 -1.87 18.78
N SER A 1094 -57.67 -0.64 18.31
CA SER A 1094 -56.77 0.11 17.42
C SER A 1094 -55.39 0.40 18.04
N VAL A 1095 -55.23 0.27 19.36
CA VAL A 1095 -53.94 0.39 20.05
C VAL A 1095 -52.93 -0.64 19.53
N VAL A 1096 -53.39 -1.78 19.00
CA VAL A 1096 -52.53 -2.83 18.42
C VAL A 1096 -51.72 -2.29 17.24
N GLU A 1097 -52.32 -1.44 16.40
CA GLU A 1097 -51.62 -0.83 15.25
C GLU A 1097 -50.57 0.20 15.71
N LEU A 1098 -50.92 1.05 16.68
CA LEU A 1098 -49.99 2.02 17.26
C LEU A 1098 -48.81 1.34 17.97
N TYR A 1099 -49.07 0.22 18.65
CA TYR A 1099 -48.04 -0.59 19.30
C TYR A 1099 -47.17 -1.33 18.28
N ALA A 1100 -47.76 -1.84 17.18
CA ALA A 1100 -47.03 -2.44 16.08
C ALA A 1100 -46.06 -1.44 15.43
N ASP A 1101 -46.49 -0.19 15.24
CA ASP A 1101 -45.62 0.91 14.78
C ASP A 1101 -44.47 1.16 15.75
N ALA A 1102 -44.75 1.23 17.05
CA ALA A 1102 -43.74 1.46 18.06
C ALA A 1102 -42.71 0.31 18.14
N LEU A 1103 -43.17 -0.94 18.06
CA LEU A 1103 -42.33 -2.14 18.08
C LEU A 1103 -41.48 -2.27 16.82
N ALA A 1104 -42.06 -2.05 15.63
CA ALA A 1104 -41.32 -2.08 14.38
C ALA A 1104 -40.21 -1.02 14.37
N ASP A 1105 -40.51 0.20 14.84
CA ASP A 1105 -39.54 1.26 15.00
C ASP A 1105 -38.47 0.93 16.05
N TYR A 1106 -38.86 0.31 17.17
CA TYR A 1106 -37.94 -0.08 18.23
C TYR A 1106 -36.88 -1.06 17.70
N VAL A 1107 -37.30 -2.09 16.97
CA VAL A 1107 -36.40 -3.07 16.35
C VAL A 1107 -35.47 -2.39 15.32
N GLU A 1108 -35.97 -1.43 14.55
CA GLU A 1108 -35.15 -0.75 13.53
C GLU A 1108 -34.11 0.21 14.10
N VAL A 1109 -34.54 1.02 15.07
CA VAL A 1109 -33.80 2.16 15.57
C VAL A 1109 -32.91 1.78 16.75
N THR A 1110 -33.31 0.78 17.54
CA THR A 1110 -32.64 0.38 18.78
C THR A 1110 -31.82 -0.90 18.62
N LEU A 1111 -32.22 -1.86 17.78
CA LEU A 1111 -31.42 -3.07 17.53
C LEU A 1111 -30.56 -2.92 16.28
N VAL A 1112 -29.37 -3.50 16.33
CA VAL A 1112 -28.41 -3.35 15.24
C VAL A 1112 -28.77 -4.24 14.05
N ALA A 1113 -28.73 -3.69 12.83
CA ALA A 1113 -29.04 -4.43 11.62
C ALA A 1113 -28.02 -5.56 11.35
N GLY A 1114 -28.53 -6.75 11.02
CA GLY A 1114 -27.73 -7.94 10.70
C GLY A 1114 -28.54 -9.23 10.77
N SER A 1115 -27.88 -10.36 10.50
CA SER A 1115 -28.44 -11.71 10.56
C SER A 1115 -29.07 -12.02 11.93
N SER A 1116 -28.40 -11.63 13.01
CA SER A 1116 -28.89 -11.81 14.39
C SER A 1116 -30.18 -11.04 14.68
N ARG A 1117 -30.42 -9.89 14.04
CA ARG A 1117 -31.68 -9.15 14.19
C ARG A 1117 -32.84 -9.87 13.53
N ALA A 1118 -32.63 -10.41 12.32
CA ALA A 1118 -33.65 -11.19 11.64
C ALA A 1118 -34.05 -12.42 12.47
N GLN A 1119 -33.06 -13.15 12.99
CA GLN A 1119 -33.26 -14.28 13.89
C GLN A 1119 -34.00 -13.89 15.17
N PHE A 1120 -33.61 -12.77 15.80
CA PHE A 1120 -34.31 -12.23 16.97
C PHE A 1120 -35.78 -11.93 16.67
N VAL A 1121 -36.08 -11.24 15.56
CA VAL A 1121 -37.45 -10.91 15.16
C VAL A 1121 -38.27 -12.17 14.93
N VAL A 1122 -37.72 -13.19 14.28
CA VAL A 1122 -38.40 -14.50 14.10
C VAL A 1122 -38.76 -15.10 15.46
N SER A 1123 -37.83 -15.11 16.40
CA SER A 1123 -38.06 -15.65 17.75
C SER A 1123 -39.07 -14.81 18.56
N VAL A 1124 -39.08 -13.48 18.40
CA VAL A 1124 -40.12 -12.60 18.95
C VAL A 1124 -41.50 -12.94 18.41
N LEU A 1125 -41.64 -13.13 17.09
CA LEU A 1125 -42.91 -13.50 16.46
C LEU A 1125 -43.41 -14.85 16.98
N LYS A 1126 -42.53 -15.85 17.11
CA LYS A 1126 -42.87 -17.16 17.71
C LYS A 1126 -43.35 -17.00 19.16
N GLY A 1127 -42.70 -16.14 19.95
CA GLY A 1127 -43.12 -15.84 21.33
C GLY A 1127 -44.49 -15.17 21.42
N ILE A 1128 -44.79 -14.23 20.52
CA ILE A 1128 -46.10 -13.56 20.46
C ILE A 1128 -47.20 -14.55 20.08
N LEU A 1129 -46.97 -15.40 19.08
CA LEU A 1129 -47.94 -16.41 18.65
C LEU A 1129 -48.22 -17.48 19.72
N ALA A 1130 -47.19 -17.85 20.49
CA ALA A 1130 -47.30 -18.85 21.55
C ALA A 1130 -48.10 -18.36 22.78
N GLU A 1131 -48.01 -17.08 23.14
CA GLU A 1131 -48.66 -16.53 24.35
C GLU A 1131 -49.93 -15.70 24.04
N GLY A 1132 -50.00 -15.07 22.88
CA GLY A 1132 -51.10 -14.18 22.51
C GLY A 1132 -52.39 -14.93 22.17
N VAL A 1133 -53.53 -14.31 22.43
CA VAL A 1133 -54.88 -14.81 22.12
C VAL A 1133 -55.67 -13.76 21.34
N GLY A 1134 -56.45 -14.17 20.33
CA GLY A 1134 -57.34 -13.30 19.57
C GLY A 1134 -56.64 -12.09 18.93
N THR A 1135 -57.07 -10.88 19.29
CA THR A 1135 -56.57 -9.60 18.72
C THR A 1135 -55.07 -9.38 18.92
N GLN A 1136 -54.46 -9.97 19.95
CA GLN A 1136 -53.02 -9.84 20.22
C GLN A 1136 -52.16 -10.49 19.14
N ARG A 1137 -52.65 -11.58 18.52
CA ARG A 1137 -51.93 -12.30 17.46
C ARG A 1137 -51.83 -11.48 16.16
N ARG A 1138 -52.72 -10.49 15.96
CA ARG A 1138 -52.65 -9.55 14.82
C ARG A 1138 -51.32 -8.77 14.81
N LEU A 1139 -50.74 -8.50 15.98
CA LEU A 1139 -49.43 -7.85 16.09
C LEU A 1139 -48.35 -8.64 15.34
N ALA A 1140 -48.37 -9.97 15.40
CA ALA A 1140 -47.39 -10.80 14.69
C ALA A 1140 -47.49 -10.61 13.17
N VAL A 1141 -48.71 -10.53 12.62
CA VAL A 1141 -48.97 -10.29 11.19
C VAL A 1141 -48.44 -8.92 10.75
N TYR A 1142 -48.70 -7.87 11.52
CA TYR A 1142 -48.22 -6.52 11.21
C TYR A 1142 -46.70 -6.40 11.24
N ILE A 1143 -46.03 -7.01 12.23
CA ILE A 1143 -44.57 -7.01 12.31
C ILE A 1143 -43.96 -7.87 11.20
N PHE A 1144 -44.54 -9.03 10.89
CA PHE A 1144 -44.11 -9.88 9.78
C PHE A 1144 -44.18 -9.14 8.45
N LYS A 1145 -45.32 -8.51 8.12
CA LYS A 1145 -45.48 -7.70 6.90
C LYS A 1145 -44.36 -6.66 6.75
N ARG A 1146 -44.01 -5.95 7.82
CA ARG A 1146 -42.98 -4.91 7.79
C ARG A 1146 -41.53 -5.39 7.82
N ARG A 1147 -41.29 -6.66 8.16
CA ARG A 1147 -39.91 -7.18 8.38
C ARG A 1147 -39.60 -8.46 7.61
N HIS A 1148 -40.54 -9.01 6.84
CA HIS A 1148 -40.33 -10.25 6.08
C HIS A 1148 -39.09 -10.18 5.19
N TYR A 1149 -38.81 -9.03 4.55
CA TYR A 1149 -37.62 -8.83 3.71
C TYR A 1149 -36.27 -8.96 4.44
N GLU A 1150 -36.24 -8.88 5.77
CA GLU A 1150 -35.02 -9.08 6.57
C GLU A 1150 -34.73 -10.57 6.81
N MET A 1151 -35.70 -11.46 6.55
CA MET A 1151 -35.65 -12.89 6.85
C MET A 1151 -35.26 -13.69 5.59
N LYS A 1152 -34.61 -14.85 5.78
CA LYS A 1152 -34.37 -15.80 4.69
C LYS A 1152 -35.65 -16.56 4.37
N GLU A 1153 -35.82 -16.94 3.11
CA GLU A 1153 -37.01 -17.65 2.60
C GLU A 1153 -37.47 -18.86 3.46
N PRO A 1154 -36.58 -19.72 4.01
CA PRO A 1154 -37.02 -20.83 4.86
C PRO A 1154 -37.70 -20.38 6.16
N LEU A 1155 -37.22 -19.29 6.76
CA LEU A 1155 -37.79 -18.75 8.01
C LEU A 1155 -39.09 -17.98 7.74
N GLN A 1156 -39.23 -17.38 6.56
CA GLN A 1156 -40.48 -16.75 6.13
C GLN A 1156 -41.57 -17.81 6.00
N LYS A 1157 -41.30 -18.91 5.28
CA LYS A 1157 -42.24 -20.02 5.11
C LYS A 1157 -42.65 -20.64 6.44
N GLU A 1158 -41.70 -20.87 7.35
CA GLU A 1158 -42.00 -21.39 8.69
C GLU A 1158 -42.97 -20.49 9.46
N LEU A 1159 -42.76 -19.17 9.43
CA LEU A 1159 -43.64 -18.21 10.11
C LEU A 1159 -45.01 -18.08 9.43
N GLU A 1160 -45.04 -18.07 8.10
CA GLU A 1160 -46.29 -18.07 7.33
C GLU A 1160 -47.13 -19.30 7.70
N GLU A 1161 -46.54 -20.50 7.69
CA GLU A 1161 -47.23 -21.73 8.09
C GLU A 1161 -47.76 -21.67 9.54
N LEU A 1162 -47.01 -21.08 10.47
CA LEU A 1162 -47.44 -20.89 11.85
C LEU A 1162 -48.61 -19.89 11.95
N MET A 1163 -48.63 -18.84 11.12
CA MET A 1163 -49.72 -17.86 11.10
C MET A 1163 -50.98 -18.38 10.38
N TYR A 1164 -50.83 -19.17 9.31
CA TYR A 1164 -51.94 -19.79 8.57
C TYR A 1164 -52.66 -20.89 9.34
N LYS A 1165 -51.98 -21.56 10.28
CA LYS A 1165 -52.60 -22.58 11.16
C LYS A 1165 -53.63 -21.99 12.14
N GLU A 1166 -53.67 -20.68 12.31
CA GLU A 1166 -54.47 -19.99 13.32
C GLU A 1166 -55.71 -19.32 12.71
N LYS A 1167 -56.88 -19.92 12.95
CA LYS A 1167 -58.18 -19.51 12.38
C LYS A 1167 -58.55 -18.04 12.67
N ASP A 1168 -58.10 -17.49 13.80
CA ASP A 1168 -58.44 -16.14 14.27
C ASP A 1168 -57.75 -15.01 13.49
N ILE A 1169 -56.67 -15.32 12.75
CA ILE A 1169 -55.88 -14.34 11.98
C ILE A 1169 -55.72 -14.73 10.51
N GLU A 1170 -56.14 -15.92 10.09
CA GLU A 1170 -56.07 -16.43 8.72
C GLU A 1170 -56.58 -15.43 7.67
N VAL A 1171 -57.76 -14.83 7.92
CA VAL A 1171 -58.35 -13.80 7.03
C VAL A 1171 -57.48 -12.55 6.93
N LEU A 1172 -56.85 -12.15 8.03
CA LEU A 1172 -55.96 -10.98 8.07
C LEU A 1172 -54.64 -11.25 7.35
N VAL A 1173 -54.10 -12.47 7.50
CA VAL A 1173 -52.88 -12.94 6.82
C VAL A 1173 -53.10 -12.90 5.30
N HIS A 1174 -54.22 -13.43 4.81
CA HIS A 1174 -54.61 -13.34 3.40
C HIS A 1174 -54.74 -11.89 2.92
N ALA A 1175 -55.47 -11.04 3.66
CA ALA A 1175 -55.70 -9.65 3.27
C ALA A 1175 -54.41 -8.80 3.22
N GLU A 1176 -53.49 -9.03 4.15
CA GLU A 1176 -52.29 -8.20 4.32
C GLU A 1176 -51.08 -8.69 3.50
N LEU A 1177 -50.98 -9.99 3.20
CA LEU A 1177 -49.84 -10.59 2.48
C LEU A 1177 -50.11 -10.84 0.99
N GLU A 1178 -51.34 -11.16 0.56
CA GLU A 1178 -51.62 -11.48 -0.86
C GLU A 1178 -51.85 -10.23 -1.74
N ARG A 1179 -52.17 -9.08 -1.14
CA ARG A 1179 -52.32 -7.80 -1.89
C ARG A 1179 -51.03 -7.31 -2.56
N ALA A 1180 -49.88 -7.91 -2.29
CA ALA A 1180 -48.60 -7.55 -2.92
C ALA A 1180 -48.38 -8.16 -4.32
N ARG A 1181 -49.24 -9.07 -4.81
CA ARG A 1181 -49.13 -9.67 -6.16
C ARG A 1181 -49.95 -8.95 -7.25
N PHE A 1182 -50.73 -7.93 -6.90
CA PHE A 1182 -51.50 -7.11 -7.83
C PHE A 1182 -50.98 -5.67 -7.86
N TYR A 1183 -49.70 -5.44 -8.18
CA TYR A 1183 -49.17 -4.18 -8.72
C TYR A 1183 -47.85 -4.38 -9.44
#